data_AF-A0A370GXG8-F1
#
_entry.id   AF-A0A370GXG8-F1
#
_cell.length_a   1.000
_cell.length_b   1.000
_cell.length_c   1.000
_cell.angle_alpha   90.00
_cell.angle_beta   90.00
_cell.angle_gamma   90.00
#
_symmetry.space_group_name_H-M   'P 1'
#
loop_
_entity.id
_entity.type
_entity.pdbx_description
1 polymer ?
#
loop_
_entity_poly.entity_id
_entity_poly.type
_entity_poly.pdbx_seq_one_letter_code
_entity_poly.pdbx_strand_id
1 'polypeptide(L)'
;MLSHQVVSAYQATEGARHIRMEIRDSDLKKEMAKGLVFVKADLHQIKTVPPKVTDIQQFGIGNCYLLSTLSTILERDPAYINKILKINENGDVEVTLYDVEDPNKIFTYVMDPTKIVGRNRFLPLGRNTHSHDAIYMIEKAYAFHHMIVDQNKYTEDQEYIIEALLNNKHNIHKAFAELTSHPKKTLPPSFKNLKLADVESTEKSFAKHRVDHKSGLTSGSSRVAYASLLGVKALRHDLETEIDEDYFFATFLSHIATFNASYLTGEKLPDNINTLLEKKLVDKAKLYLNKIFGDYRSPEAIYFIRCIDFKTSASLVQENRPFFEYIHVLDSARESIKTKFNKYMTLTDVSNVEERAKQKIFHFIDKEIPYKRGLKTHTTSAQDENYEYIKEQLQQGQLVTLSTKEGVGKKMVKNRISKTGEPLSKGLAGSHSYQVENCYERDGRKYVLLRNPWGRYVRDYEYKSKTVGGHKIDVLSAKAKLQIGSFSLFYKVKAKLFQAFGIKGASKRQNPRSFPISNPAVPLAHSQDYYEQNGFFEVEISDVTKRFDSISLTSKKGSVTPVIKPANRSCILAFLRAMISGNTMGMNHVKNFFNAMLLDKSDPQVQLDISAALAIHYKLIGNEELSAKWLAKLGTNWTLEEAVSHLQREYQKDLPDFTHILSSGAVVANQKRS
;
A
#
# COMPACT_ATOMS: atom_id res chain seq x y z
N MET A 1 18.89 -2.30 30.60
CA MET A 1 18.47 -1.85 31.93
C MET A 1 17.15 -1.05 31.88
N LEU A 2 16.91 -0.23 30.84
CA LEU A 2 15.58 0.39 30.60
C LEU A 2 14.45 -0.64 30.53
N SER A 3 14.70 -1.83 29.97
CA SER A 3 13.70 -2.92 29.94
C SER A 3 13.28 -3.34 31.34
N HIS A 4 14.20 -3.60 32.27
CA HIS A 4 13.82 -4.14 33.58
C HIS A 4 12.95 -3.18 34.40
N GLN A 5 13.31 -1.90 34.54
CA GLN A 5 12.51 -0.96 35.34
C GLN A 5 11.15 -0.67 34.70
N VAL A 6 11.10 -0.55 33.37
CA VAL A 6 9.86 -0.29 32.63
C VAL A 6 8.96 -1.55 32.60
N VAL A 7 9.56 -2.73 32.45
CA VAL A 7 8.85 -4.02 32.51
C VAL A 7 8.34 -4.28 33.91
N SER A 8 9.11 -4.02 34.97
CA SER A 8 8.61 -4.16 36.34
C SER A 8 7.44 -3.22 36.63
N ALA A 9 7.46 -1.99 36.11
CA ALA A 9 6.32 -1.09 36.20
C ALA A 9 5.11 -1.60 35.40
N TYR A 10 5.34 -2.22 34.24
CA TYR A 10 4.27 -2.83 33.43
C TYR A 10 3.67 -4.08 34.10
N GLN A 11 4.50 -4.99 34.61
CA GLN A 11 4.07 -6.22 35.30
C GLN A 11 3.30 -5.89 36.59
N ALA A 12 3.66 -4.81 37.30
CA ALA A 12 2.90 -4.32 38.44
C ALA A 12 1.47 -3.82 38.08
N THR A 13 1.16 -3.69 36.79
CA THR A 13 -0.13 -3.22 36.28
C THR A 13 -0.94 -4.32 35.57
N GLU A 14 -0.63 -5.59 35.82
CA GLU A 14 -1.39 -6.71 35.25
C GLU A 14 -2.89 -6.61 35.61
N GLY A 15 -3.74 -6.37 34.60
CA GLY A 15 -5.18 -6.10 34.76
C GLY A 15 -5.60 -4.62 34.66
N ALA A 16 -4.65 -3.67 34.67
CA ALA A 16 -4.95 -2.27 34.43
C ALA A 16 -5.30 -2.04 32.95
N ARG A 17 -6.42 -1.38 32.70
CA ARG A 17 -6.82 -0.92 31.35
C ARG A 17 -6.05 0.32 30.90
N HIS A 18 -5.40 1.03 31.81
CA HIS A 18 -4.60 2.20 31.48
C HIS A 18 -3.26 2.13 32.18
N ILE A 19 -2.19 2.06 31.39
CA ILE A 19 -0.81 1.99 31.83
C ILE A 19 -0.14 3.30 31.47
N ARG A 20 0.45 3.96 32.47
CA ARG A 20 1.15 5.23 32.30
C ARG A 20 2.62 5.06 32.64
N MET A 21 3.49 5.53 31.75
CA MET A 21 4.94 5.35 31.85
C MET A 21 5.63 6.69 31.68
N GLU A 22 6.57 6.98 32.58
CA GLU A 22 7.44 8.14 32.47
C GLU A 22 8.79 7.73 31.90
N ILE A 23 9.25 8.44 30.87
CA ILE A 23 10.52 8.17 30.19
C ILE A 23 11.34 9.46 30.16
N ARG A 24 12.42 9.47 30.93
CA ARG A 24 13.32 10.61 31.05
C ARG A 24 14.55 10.43 30.18
N ASP A 25 15.05 11.52 29.62
CA ASP A 25 16.27 11.53 28.82
C ASP A 25 17.49 11.12 29.64
N SER A 26 17.47 11.32 30.96
CA SER A 26 18.51 10.84 31.87
C SER A 26 18.68 9.32 31.79
N ASP A 27 17.59 8.58 31.58
CA ASP A 27 17.61 7.13 31.50
C ASP A 27 17.99 6.66 30.10
N LEU A 28 17.52 7.37 29.07
CA LEU A 28 17.95 7.13 27.69
C LEU A 28 19.45 7.36 27.50
N LYS A 29 20.01 8.41 28.10
CA LYS A 29 21.45 8.71 28.01
C LYS A 29 22.35 7.61 28.56
N LYS A 30 21.88 6.84 29.56
CA LYS A 30 22.64 5.72 30.13
C LYS A 30 22.74 4.55 29.16
N GLU A 31 21.68 4.30 28.39
CA GLU A 31 21.55 3.11 27.53
C GLU A 31 21.99 3.37 26.08
N MET A 32 22.00 4.64 25.66
CA MET A 32 22.31 5.02 24.29
C MET A 32 23.81 5.12 24.00
N ALA A 33 24.22 4.75 22.78
CA ALA A 33 25.61 4.78 22.35
C ALA A 33 26.23 6.18 22.47
N LYS A 34 27.51 6.23 22.91
CA LYS A 34 28.31 7.46 22.93
C LYS A 34 28.28 8.11 21.55
N GLY A 35 27.71 9.32 21.44
CA GLY A 35 27.61 10.04 20.16
C GLY A 35 26.20 10.43 19.71
N LEU A 36 25.18 10.23 20.54
CA LEU A 36 23.86 10.80 20.34
C LEU A 36 23.71 12.11 21.14
N VAL A 37 22.96 13.06 20.57
CA VAL A 37 22.69 14.38 21.16
C VAL A 37 21.18 14.52 21.30
N PHE A 38 20.74 15.04 22.44
CA PHE A 38 19.34 15.37 22.70
C PHE A 38 19.12 16.84 22.37
N VAL A 39 18.20 17.11 21.45
CA VAL A 39 17.82 18.46 21.00
C VAL A 39 16.39 18.71 21.43
N LYS A 40 16.10 19.86 22.05
CA LYS A 40 14.73 20.19 22.45
C LYS A 40 13.79 20.20 21.23
N ALA A 41 12.60 19.64 21.42
CA ALA A 41 11.50 19.74 20.47
C ALA A 41 10.88 21.14 20.52
N ASP A 42 10.38 21.61 19.39
CA ASP A 42 9.65 22.87 19.28
C ASP A 42 8.21 22.69 19.78
N LEU A 43 8.01 22.89 21.09
CA LEU A 43 6.70 22.80 21.71
C LEU A 43 5.72 23.86 21.20
N HIS A 44 6.19 25.01 20.73
CA HIS A 44 5.32 26.03 20.16
C HIS A 44 4.75 25.55 18.83
N GLN A 45 5.60 24.98 17.97
CA GLN A 45 5.17 24.35 16.72
C GLN A 45 4.11 23.28 17.00
N ILE A 46 4.37 22.35 17.93
CA ILE A 46 3.43 21.27 18.27
C ILE A 46 2.06 21.80 18.74
N LYS A 47 2.02 22.92 19.48
CA LYS A 47 0.76 23.51 19.98
C LYS A 47 -0.03 24.27 18.92
N THR A 48 0.66 24.90 17.97
CA THR A 48 0.06 25.97 17.14
C THR A 48 -0.07 25.62 15.66
N VAL A 49 0.74 24.67 15.18
CA VAL A 49 0.76 24.27 13.78
C VAL A 49 0.23 22.83 13.68
N PRO A 50 -0.87 22.59 12.97
CA PRO A 50 -1.30 21.22 12.69
C PRO A 50 -0.26 20.50 11.81
N PRO A 51 0.18 19.29 12.18
CA PRO A 51 1.09 18.50 11.35
C PRO A 51 0.38 18.08 10.06
N LYS A 52 1.15 18.00 8.97
CA LYS A 52 0.67 17.62 7.63
C LYS A 52 1.39 16.37 7.16
N VAL A 53 0.82 15.70 6.17
CA VAL A 53 1.44 14.51 5.55
C VAL A 53 2.85 14.81 5.02
N THR A 54 3.06 16.02 4.48
CA THR A 54 4.36 16.48 3.99
C THR A 54 5.43 16.62 5.06
N ASP A 55 5.03 16.70 6.33
CA ASP A 55 5.97 16.76 7.45
C ASP A 55 6.61 15.40 7.77
N ILE A 56 6.05 14.31 7.25
CA ILE A 56 6.60 12.96 7.39
C ILE A 56 7.72 12.77 6.37
N GLN A 57 8.91 12.49 6.87
CA GLN A 57 10.12 12.24 6.08
C GLN A 57 10.92 11.13 6.73
N GLN A 58 10.67 9.91 6.27
CA GLN A 58 11.40 8.75 6.74
C GLN A 58 12.83 8.76 6.22
N PHE A 59 13.75 8.41 7.10
CA PHE A 59 15.17 8.33 6.76
C PHE A 59 15.74 6.92 6.92
N GLY A 60 16.83 6.74 7.67
CA GLY A 60 17.60 5.49 7.77
C GLY A 60 17.07 4.51 8.81
N ILE A 61 15.81 4.66 9.23
CA ILE A 61 15.12 3.78 10.16
C ILE A 61 13.98 3.10 9.41
N GLY A 62 13.85 1.78 9.53
CA GLY A 62 12.87 0.96 8.81
C GLY A 62 11.43 1.04 9.36
N ASN A 63 10.97 2.22 9.79
CA ASN A 63 9.64 2.44 10.37
C ASN A 63 8.59 2.89 9.34
N CYS A 64 8.75 2.47 8.08
CA CYS A 64 7.85 2.87 7.00
C CYS A 64 6.40 2.52 7.29
N TYR A 65 6.14 1.41 7.97
CA TYR A 65 4.80 0.99 8.40
C TYR A 65 4.11 2.03 9.28
N LEU A 66 4.79 2.51 10.33
CA LEU A 66 4.29 3.57 11.22
C LEU A 66 4.03 4.85 10.41
N LEU A 67 5.02 5.28 9.64
CA LEU A 67 4.96 6.57 8.95
C LEU A 67 3.93 6.59 7.82
N SER A 68 3.72 5.47 7.12
CA SER A 68 2.65 5.32 6.12
C SER A 68 1.27 5.39 6.76
N THR A 69 1.12 4.70 7.89
CA THR A 69 -0.12 4.68 8.69
C THR A 69 -0.44 6.09 9.19
N LEU A 70 0.54 6.75 9.80
CA LEU A 70 0.42 8.13 10.28
C LEU A 70 0.12 9.10 9.14
N SER A 71 0.73 8.91 7.97
CA SER A 71 0.42 9.72 6.79
C SER A 71 -1.05 9.57 6.38
N THR A 72 -1.58 8.35 6.40
CA THR A 72 -2.97 8.09 6.04
C THR A 72 -3.94 8.71 7.06
N ILE A 73 -3.58 8.69 8.36
CA ILE A 73 -4.34 9.39 9.42
C ILE A 73 -4.32 10.89 9.20
N LEU A 74 -3.12 11.48 8.99
CA LEU A 74 -2.94 12.92 8.81
C LEU A 74 -3.62 13.46 7.56
N GLU A 75 -3.64 12.70 6.46
CA GLU A 75 -4.36 13.11 5.26
C GLU A 75 -5.86 13.25 5.55
N ARG A 76 -6.39 12.36 6.39
CA ARG A 76 -7.82 12.27 6.64
C ARG A 76 -8.31 13.18 7.78
N ASP A 77 -7.54 13.28 8.87
CA ASP A 77 -7.81 14.10 10.05
C ASP A 77 -6.48 14.53 10.70
N PRO A 78 -5.88 15.64 10.24
CA PRO A 78 -4.68 16.20 10.86
C PRO A 78 -4.85 16.48 12.37
N ALA A 79 -6.07 16.82 12.80
CA ALA A 79 -6.37 17.14 14.19
C ALA A 79 -6.40 15.89 15.09
N TYR A 80 -6.42 14.69 14.51
CA TYR A 80 -6.32 13.44 15.25
C TYR A 80 -5.06 13.37 16.11
N ILE A 81 -3.97 14.03 15.68
CA ILE A 81 -2.73 14.10 16.48
C ILE A 81 -2.97 14.69 17.87
N ASN A 82 -3.86 15.66 18.01
CA ASN A 82 -4.18 16.27 19.31
C ASN A 82 -4.92 15.30 20.26
N LYS A 83 -5.47 14.19 19.74
CA LYS A 83 -6.10 13.14 20.55
C LYS A 83 -5.07 12.17 21.13
N ILE A 84 -3.98 11.92 20.40
CA ILE A 84 -2.94 10.98 20.80
C ILE A 84 -1.68 11.66 21.35
N LEU A 85 -1.54 12.99 21.20
CA LEU A 85 -0.40 13.75 21.69
C LEU A 85 -0.88 14.99 22.44
N LYS A 86 -0.38 15.16 23.67
CA LYS A 86 -0.66 16.31 24.53
C LYS A 86 0.64 16.90 25.09
N ILE A 87 0.66 18.21 25.32
CA ILE A 87 1.74 18.87 26.05
C ILE A 87 1.23 19.28 27.43
N ASN A 88 1.95 18.87 28.46
CA ASN A 88 1.63 19.16 29.85
C ASN A 88 2.04 20.57 30.28
N GLU A 89 1.55 21.01 31.44
CA GLU A 89 1.89 22.30 32.02
C GLU A 89 3.39 22.42 32.32
N ASN A 90 4.03 21.32 32.73
CA ASN A 90 5.47 21.25 32.98
C ASN A 90 6.32 21.17 31.70
N GLY A 91 5.70 21.12 30.52
CA GLY A 91 6.37 21.04 29.22
C GLY A 91 6.68 19.62 28.73
N ASP A 92 6.35 18.59 29.51
CA ASP A 92 6.47 17.19 29.05
C ASP A 92 5.47 16.91 27.93
N VAL A 93 5.80 15.93 27.08
CA VAL A 93 4.91 15.44 26.02
C VAL A 93 4.32 14.11 26.43
N GLU A 94 3.00 14.01 26.39
CA GLU A 94 2.29 12.75 26.54
C GLU A 94 1.88 12.21 25.18
N VAL A 95 2.16 10.93 24.93
CA VAL A 95 1.63 10.21 23.77
C VAL A 95 0.81 9.02 24.22
N THR A 96 -0.40 8.90 23.72
CA THR A 96 -1.32 7.79 23.98
C THR A 96 -1.30 6.80 22.83
N LEU A 97 -1.08 5.53 23.13
CA LEU A 97 -1.11 4.40 22.20
C LEU A 97 -2.00 3.29 22.78
N TYR A 98 -2.42 2.36 21.93
CA TYR A 98 -3.33 1.28 22.28
C TYR A 98 -2.66 -0.08 22.13
N ASP A 99 -3.08 -1.06 22.94
CA ASP A 99 -2.68 -2.44 22.73
C ASP A 99 -3.26 -2.97 21.41
N VAL A 100 -2.47 -3.78 20.70
CA VAL A 100 -2.85 -4.33 19.41
C VAL A 100 -3.94 -5.42 19.55
N GLU A 101 -3.89 -6.17 20.65
CA GLU A 101 -4.77 -7.31 20.91
C GLU A 101 -5.98 -6.90 21.77
N ASP A 102 -5.81 -5.96 22.71
CA ASP A 102 -6.91 -5.35 23.47
C ASP A 102 -7.01 -3.83 23.27
N PRO A 103 -7.82 -3.34 22.31
CA PRO A 103 -7.95 -1.91 22.08
C PRO A 103 -8.47 -1.09 23.27
N ASN A 104 -9.01 -1.71 24.33
CA ASN A 104 -9.40 -1.01 25.55
C ASN A 104 -8.23 -0.78 26.51
N LYS A 105 -7.10 -1.43 26.25
CA LYS A 105 -5.87 -1.27 27.01
C LYS A 105 -5.05 -0.13 26.40
N ILE A 106 -4.89 0.92 27.18
CA ILE A 106 -4.29 2.19 26.79
C ILE A 106 -2.92 2.32 27.45
N PHE A 107 -1.95 2.79 26.68
CA PHE A 107 -0.62 3.15 27.13
C PHE A 107 -0.42 4.64 26.98
N THR A 108 0.07 5.32 28.02
CA THR A 108 0.43 6.74 27.96
C THR A 108 1.90 6.91 28.31
N TYR A 109 2.66 7.45 27.37
CA TYR A 109 4.09 7.72 27.48
C TYR A 109 4.30 9.20 27.77
N VAL A 110 4.75 9.52 28.96
CA VAL A 110 5.15 10.87 29.38
C VAL A 110 6.65 11.00 29.17
N MET A 111 7.06 11.91 28.30
CA MET A 111 8.45 11.99 27.86
C MET A 111 8.97 13.41 27.89
N ASP A 112 10.28 13.54 28.14
CA ASP A 112 10.97 14.81 27.94
C ASP A 112 10.85 15.24 26.47
N PRO A 113 10.61 16.54 26.19
CA PRO A 113 10.35 17.08 24.86
C PRO A 113 11.64 17.21 24.05
N THR A 114 12.25 16.07 23.70
CA THR A 114 13.56 16.03 23.05
C THR A 114 13.63 15.01 21.93
N LYS A 115 14.38 15.41 20.90
CA LYS A 115 14.76 14.64 19.73
C LYS A 115 16.17 14.10 19.88
N ILE A 116 16.36 12.84 19.51
CA ILE A 116 17.65 12.18 19.51
C ILE A 116 18.24 12.33 18.10
N VAL A 117 19.40 13.00 18.01
CA VAL A 117 20.12 13.24 16.76
C VAL A 117 21.56 12.74 16.85
N GLY A 118 22.12 12.26 15.73
CA GLY A 118 23.53 11.89 15.66
C GLY A 118 24.47 13.10 15.80
N ARG A 119 25.53 12.97 16.62
CA ARG A 119 26.54 14.03 16.88
C ARG A 119 27.34 14.41 15.65
N ASN A 120 27.55 13.48 14.73
CA ASN A 120 28.35 13.72 13.54
C ASN A 120 27.51 14.43 12.47
N ARG A 121 27.68 15.76 12.33
CA ARG A 121 27.03 16.54 11.25
C ARG A 121 27.38 16.03 9.86
N PHE A 122 28.52 15.35 9.71
CA PHE A 122 29.06 14.90 8.41
C PHE A 122 28.68 13.48 8.02
N LEU A 123 28.17 12.66 8.95
CA LEU A 123 27.61 11.36 8.64
C LEU A 123 26.09 11.48 8.67
N PRO A 124 25.42 11.64 7.53
CA PRO A 124 23.96 11.74 7.42
C PRO A 124 23.33 10.35 7.59
N LEU A 125 23.71 9.62 8.62
CA LEU A 125 23.09 8.38 9.05
C LEU A 125 22.10 8.74 10.17
N GLY A 126 20.80 8.62 9.87
CA GLY A 126 19.77 8.55 10.91
C GLY A 126 19.23 9.87 11.45
N ARG A 127 19.38 11.01 10.77
CA ARG A 127 18.54 12.17 11.13
C ARG A 127 17.11 11.87 10.72
N ASN A 128 16.22 11.85 11.70
CA ASN A 128 14.82 11.96 11.40
C ASN A 128 14.56 13.40 10.93
N THR A 129 14.11 13.57 9.69
CA THR A 129 14.02 14.91 9.04
C THR A 129 12.58 15.41 8.96
N HIS A 130 11.72 14.94 9.87
CA HIS A 130 10.39 15.50 10.01
C HIS A 130 10.48 17.01 10.16
N SER A 131 9.71 17.75 9.38
CA SER A 131 9.61 19.22 9.54
C SER A 131 8.73 19.60 10.73
N HIS A 132 8.00 18.65 11.31
CA HIS A 132 7.13 18.85 12.46
C HIS A 132 7.47 17.91 13.62
N ASP A 133 7.74 18.49 14.79
CA ASP A 133 8.29 17.74 15.93
C ASP A 133 7.29 16.76 16.58
N ALA A 134 5.99 16.98 16.41
CA ALA A 134 4.95 16.05 16.88
C ALA A 134 5.13 14.63 16.29
N ILE A 135 5.53 14.54 15.02
CA ILE A 135 5.75 13.24 14.34
C ILE A 135 6.89 12.49 15.02
N TYR A 136 7.97 13.20 15.34
CA TYR A 136 9.10 12.61 16.06
C TYR A 136 8.70 12.11 17.44
N MET A 137 7.89 12.88 18.19
CA MET A 137 7.45 12.48 19.52
C MET A 137 6.56 11.22 19.47
N ILE A 138 5.69 11.10 18.47
CA ILE A 138 4.90 9.89 18.24
C ILE A 138 5.79 8.71 17.90
N GLU A 139 6.79 8.89 17.02
CA GLU A 139 7.76 7.85 16.69
C GLU A 139 8.55 7.39 17.92
N LYS A 140 9.03 8.33 18.75
CA LYS A 140 9.72 8.06 20.01
C LYS A 140 8.85 7.21 20.95
N ALA A 141 7.58 7.59 21.15
CA ALA A 141 6.63 6.82 21.96
C ALA A 141 6.36 5.42 21.38
N TYR A 142 6.17 5.33 20.06
CA TYR A 142 5.91 4.08 19.36
C TYR A 142 7.08 3.10 19.46
N ALA A 143 8.31 3.60 19.41
CA ALA A 143 9.51 2.78 19.65
C ALA A 143 9.44 2.12 21.03
N PHE A 144 9.15 2.90 22.08
CA PHE A 144 9.01 2.36 23.44
C PHE A 144 7.83 1.43 23.57
N HIS A 145 6.72 1.72 22.91
CA HIS A 145 5.55 0.85 22.90
C HIS A 145 5.88 -0.54 22.38
N HIS A 146 6.58 -0.63 21.25
CA HIS A 146 7.07 -1.90 20.75
C HIS A 146 8.08 -2.55 21.68
N MET A 147 9.00 -1.77 22.27
CA MET A 147 9.96 -2.29 23.26
C MET A 147 9.27 -3.00 24.42
N ILE A 148 8.12 -2.51 24.86
CA ILE A 148 7.46 -2.99 26.07
C ILE A 148 6.44 -4.08 25.72
N VAL A 149 5.61 -3.83 24.72
CA VAL A 149 4.52 -4.76 24.34
C VAL A 149 5.08 -6.02 23.68
N ASP A 150 6.11 -5.92 22.83
CA ASP A 150 6.69 -7.11 22.19
C ASP A 150 7.55 -7.95 23.16
N GLN A 151 8.03 -7.38 24.27
CA GLN A 151 8.74 -8.15 25.32
C GLN A 151 7.81 -9.15 26.03
N ASN A 152 6.50 -8.87 26.11
CA ASN A 152 5.53 -9.79 26.71
C ASN A 152 5.25 -11.05 25.87
N LYS A 153 5.98 -11.26 24.77
CA LYS A 153 5.89 -12.47 23.95
C LYS A 153 6.86 -13.56 24.39
N TYR A 154 7.78 -13.26 25.30
CA TYR A 154 8.67 -14.27 25.85
C TYR A 154 7.95 -15.08 26.91
N THR A 155 8.16 -16.39 26.90
CA THR A 155 7.77 -17.22 28.05
C THR A 155 8.65 -16.86 29.25
N GLU A 156 8.18 -17.13 30.47
CA GLU A 156 8.98 -16.97 31.69
C GLU A 156 10.37 -17.62 31.55
N ASP A 157 10.44 -18.82 30.96
CA ASP A 157 11.72 -19.47 30.66
C ASP A 157 12.63 -18.67 29.73
N GLN A 158 12.06 -18.06 28.69
CA GLN A 158 12.83 -17.25 27.77
C GLN A 158 13.36 -15.99 28.46
N GLU A 159 12.62 -15.39 29.39
CA GLU A 159 13.07 -14.21 30.15
C GLU A 159 14.31 -14.52 31.00
N TYR A 160 14.30 -15.64 31.76
CA TYR A 160 15.47 -16.09 32.51
C TYR A 160 16.69 -16.37 31.60
N ILE A 161 16.46 -16.98 30.44
CA ILE A 161 17.52 -17.23 29.46
C ILE A 161 18.09 -15.90 28.92
N ILE A 162 17.21 -14.94 28.61
CA ILE A 162 17.59 -13.61 28.11
C ILE A 162 18.42 -12.85 29.15
N GLU A 163 18.03 -12.89 30.42
CA GLU A 163 18.77 -12.26 31.51
C GLU A 163 20.20 -12.83 31.60
N ALA A 164 20.33 -14.16 31.60
CA ALA A 164 21.64 -14.82 31.59
C ALA A 164 22.46 -14.46 30.34
N LEU A 165 21.83 -14.38 29.16
CA LEU A 165 22.49 -13.93 27.94
C LEU A 165 23.01 -12.49 28.07
N LEU A 166 22.23 -11.58 28.66
CA LEU A 166 22.64 -10.18 28.86
C LEU A 166 23.82 -10.07 29.84
N ASN A 167 23.76 -10.77 30.98
CA ASN A 167 24.84 -10.82 31.97
C ASN A 167 26.15 -11.36 31.38
N ASN A 168 26.04 -12.30 30.44
CA ASN A 168 27.18 -12.92 29.76
C ASN A 168 27.53 -12.29 28.41
N LYS A 169 27.06 -11.06 28.13
CA LYS A 169 27.35 -10.32 26.88
C LYS A 169 27.05 -11.16 25.62
N HIS A 170 25.94 -11.88 25.62
CA HIS A 170 25.46 -12.79 24.57
C HIS A 170 26.34 -14.02 24.30
N ASN A 171 27.22 -14.40 25.24
CA ASN A 171 27.92 -15.68 25.13
C ASN A 171 26.99 -16.84 25.53
N ILE A 172 26.45 -17.54 24.53
CA ILE A 172 25.47 -18.63 24.65
C ILE A 172 25.95 -19.71 25.63
N HIS A 173 27.21 -20.16 25.51
CA HIS A 173 27.76 -21.20 26.37
C HIS A 173 27.90 -20.76 27.83
N LYS A 174 28.31 -19.50 28.07
CA LYS A 174 28.40 -18.96 29.44
C LYS A 174 27.02 -18.76 30.07
N ALA A 175 26.04 -18.27 29.31
CA ALA A 175 24.67 -18.16 29.78
C ALA A 175 24.08 -19.53 30.12
N PHE A 176 24.28 -20.54 29.26
CA PHE A 176 23.86 -21.90 29.54
C PHE A 176 24.56 -22.48 30.78
N ALA A 177 25.87 -22.26 30.92
CA ALA A 177 26.62 -22.69 32.11
C ALA A 177 26.11 -21.99 33.37
N GLU A 178 25.80 -20.68 33.34
CA GLU A 178 25.18 -19.97 34.48
C GLU A 178 23.85 -20.61 34.89
N LEU A 179 22.95 -20.83 33.92
CA LEU A 179 21.62 -21.38 34.15
C LEU A 179 21.63 -22.83 34.67
N THR A 180 22.66 -23.61 34.33
CA THR A 180 22.78 -25.03 34.71
C THR A 180 23.66 -25.27 35.93
N SER A 181 24.64 -24.40 36.20
CA SER A 181 25.59 -24.55 37.31
C SER A 181 25.09 -23.91 38.61
N HIS A 182 24.16 -22.96 38.54
CA HIS A 182 23.65 -22.29 39.73
C HIS A 182 22.33 -22.92 40.20
N PRO A 183 22.32 -23.63 41.34
CA PRO A 183 21.09 -23.92 42.05
C PRO A 183 20.61 -22.65 42.74
N LYS A 184 20.30 -21.58 41.99
CA LYS A 184 19.45 -20.52 42.53
C LYS A 184 18.12 -21.21 42.87
N LYS A 185 17.70 -21.13 44.14
CA LYS A 185 16.47 -21.75 44.67
C LYS A 185 15.17 -21.31 43.96
N THR A 186 15.26 -20.46 42.94
CA THR A 186 14.16 -19.75 42.29
C THR A 186 14.12 -19.93 40.77
N LEU A 187 14.88 -20.88 40.18
CA LEU A 187 14.71 -21.17 38.75
C LEU A 187 13.40 -21.95 38.50
N PRO A 188 12.69 -21.71 37.38
CA PRO A 188 11.49 -22.46 37.04
C PRO A 188 11.76 -23.96 36.92
N PRO A 189 10.81 -24.85 37.30
CA PRO A 189 11.00 -26.30 37.23
C PRO A 189 11.35 -26.84 35.83
N SER A 190 10.92 -26.15 34.78
CA SER A 190 11.24 -26.42 33.36
C SER A 190 12.74 -26.45 33.07
N PHE A 191 13.56 -25.73 33.85
CA PHE A 191 15.01 -25.63 33.62
C PHE A 191 15.79 -26.91 33.95
N LYS A 192 15.18 -27.88 34.64
CA LYS A 192 15.81 -29.18 34.90
C LYS A 192 16.22 -29.90 33.62
N ASN A 193 15.54 -29.61 32.51
CA ASN A 193 15.79 -30.20 31.21
C ASN A 193 16.27 -29.16 30.17
N LEU A 194 16.74 -27.98 30.62
CA LEU A 194 17.23 -26.94 29.71
C LEU A 194 18.41 -27.49 28.87
N LYS A 195 18.33 -27.34 27.56
CA LYS A 195 19.40 -27.70 26.62
C LYS A 195 20.05 -26.44 26.06
N LEU A 196 21.27 -26.58 25.57
CA LEU A 196 21.98 -25.50 24.89
C LEU A 196 21.19 -24.95 23.69
N ALA A 197 20.52 -25.83 22.95
CA ALA A 197 19.68 -25.46 21.80
C ALA A 197 18.51 -24.54 22.20
N ASP A 198 18.01 -24.63 23.44
CA ASP A 198 16.96 -23.73 23.94
C ASP A 198 17.51 -22.32 24.15
N VAL A 199 18.75 -22.22 24.65
CA VAL A 199 19.48 -20.94 24.79
C VAL A 199 19.83 -20.36 23.42
N GLU A 200 20.24 -21.18 22.45
CA GLU A 200 20.48 -20.74 21.06
C GLU A 200 19.20 -20.26 20.36
N SER A 201 18.11 -21.02 20.50
CA SER A 201 16.81 -20.65 19.94
C SER A 201 16.30 -19.36 20.58
N THR A 202 16.47 -19.22 21.89
CA THR A 202 16.11 -18.02 22.63
C THR A 202 17.04 -16.86 22.31
N GLU A 203 18.35 -17.07 22.12
CA GLU A 203 19.26 -16.02 21.65
C GLU A 203 18.89 -15.57 20.26
N LYS A 204 18.55 -16.49 19.34
CA LYS A 204 18.11 -16.14 18.00
C LYS A 204 16.79 -15.39 18.00
N SER A 205 15.84 -15.82 18.83
CA SER A 205 14.58 -15.11 19.07
C SER A 205 14.85 -13.75 19.72
N PHE A 206 15.72 -13.69 20.72
CA PHE A 206 16.06 -12.48 21.43
C PHE A 206 16.80 -11.52 20.53
N ALA A 207 17.85 -11.89 19.81
CA ALA A 207 18.53 -11.07 18.82
C ALA A 207 17.58 -10.55 17.74
N LYS A 208 16.60 -11.36 17.32
CA LYS A 208 15.53 -10.95 16.38
C LYS A 208 14.61 -9.88 16.99
N HIS A 209 14.34 -9.97 18.28
CA HIS A 209 13.40 -9.14 19.01
C HIS A 209 14.09 -8.22 20.03
N ARG A 210 15.42 -8.06 19.97
CA ARG A 210 16.20 -7.33 20.96
C ARG A 210 15.87 -5.90 20.70
N VAL A 211 14.94 -5.37 21.50
CA VAL A 211 14.35 -4.07 21.22
C VAL A 211 15.30 -2.98 21.69
N ASP A 212 16.33 -2.70 20.90
CA ASP A 212 16.90 -1.36 20.92
C ASP A 212 15.90 -0.40 20.26
N HIS A 213 16.06 0.90 20.51
CA HIS A 213 15.13 1.89 19.97
C HIS A 213 15.01 1.80 18.43
N LYS A 214 16.05 1.35 17.72
CA LYS A 214 16.01 1.19 16.27
C LYS A 214 15.19 -0.03 15.89
N SER A 215 15.38 -1.17 16.55
CA SER A 215 14.64 -2.39 16.23
C SER A 215 13.15 -2.25 16.56
N GLY A 216 12.78 -1.60 17.65
CA GLY A 216 11.37 -1.28 17.98
C GLY A 216 10.67 -0.39 16.96
N LEU A 217 11.44 0.38 16.19
CA LEU A 217 10.94 1.16 15.06
C LEU A 217 10.93 0.37 13.75
N THR A 218 11.84 -0.58 13.56
CA THR A 218 11.94 -1.36 12.32
C THR A 218 11.09 -2.63 12.30
N SER A 219 10.65 -3.10 13.47
CA SER A 219 9.73 -4.22 13.57
C SER A 219 8.29 -3.74 13.43
N GLY A 220 7.45 -4.54 12.78
CA GLY A 220 6.01 -4.32 12.76
C GLY A 220 5.37 -4.46 11.38
N SER A 221 4.16 -3.93 11.29
CA SER A 221 3.36 -3.87 10.07
C SER A 221 2.38 -2.71 10.19
N SER A 222 1.82 -2.22 9.07
CA SER A 222 0.85 -1.13 9.11
C SER A 222 -0.42 -1.51 9.89
N ARG A 223 -0.75 -2.82 9.96
CA ARG A 223 -1.81 -3.34 10.82
C ARG A 223 -1.56 -3.02 12.30
N VAL A 224 -0.35 -3.30 12.77
CA VAL A 224 0.06 -3.02 14.15
C VAL A 224 0.07 -1.52 14.39
N ALA A 225 0.62 -0.74 13.47
CA ALA A 225 0.63 0.72 13.58
C ALA A 225 -0.78 1.31 13.64
N TYR A 226 -1.72 0.86 12.80
CA TYR A 226 -3.12 1.29 12.88
C TYR A 226 -3.74 0.95 14.23
N ALA A 227 -3.57 -0.29 14.71
CA ALA A 227 -4.10 -0.70 15.99
C ALA A 227 -3.56 0.16 17.14
N SER A 228 -2.24 0.34 17.19
CA SER A 228 -1.59 1.12 18.25
C SER A 228 -1.92 2.62 18.21
N LEU A 229 -2.14 3.22 17.03
CA LEU A 229 -2.45 4.65 16.92
C LEU A 229 -3.94 4.96 17.09
N LEU A 230 -4.82 4.05 16.67
CA LEU A 230 -6.25 4.32 16.57
C LEU A 230 -7.10 3.55 17.59
N GLY A 231 -6.54 2.55 18.27
CA GLY A 231 -7.33 1.67 19.13
C GLY A 231 -8.40 0.92 18.33
N VAL A 232 -8.12 0.60 17.06
CA VAL A 232 -9.03 -0.19 16.23
C VAL A 232 -8.30 -1.35 15.59
N LYS A 233 -8.97 -2.50 15.53
CA LYS A 233 -8.45 -3.64 14.79
C LYS A 233 -8.24 -3.23 13.33
N ALA A 234 -7.06 -3.50 12.81
CA ALA A 234 -6.76 -3.40 11.39
C ALA A 234 -6.81 -4.80 10.75
N LEU A 235 -7.27 -4.84 9.52
CA LEU A 235 -7.35 -6.06 8.72
C LEU A 235 -6.18 -6.08 7.73
N ARG A 236 -5.68 -7.29 7.50
CA ARG A 236 -4.74 -7.58 6.42
C ARG A 236 -5.50 -8.34 5.35
N HIS A 237 -5.45 -7.84 4.13
CA HIS A 237 -5.92 -8.54 2.95
C HIS A 237 -4.69 -8.89 2.11
N ASP A 238 -4.41 -10.17 1.97
CA ASP A 238 -3.34 -10.61 1.07
C ASP A 238 -3.79 -10.37 -0.37
N LEU A 239 -2.95 -9.73 -1.17
CA LEU A 239 -3.29 -9.43 -2.55
C LEU A 239 -3.39 -10.73 -3.35
N GLU A 240 -4.44 -10.85 -4.17
CA GLU A 240 -4.49 -11.94 -5.13
C GLU A 240 -3.28 -11.87 -6.05
N THR A 241 -2.45 -12.91 -6.01
CA THR A 241 -1.31 -13.01 -6.91
C THR A 241 -1.80 -13.40 -8.29
N GLU A 242 -1.31 -12.71 -9.31
CA GLU A 242 -1.46 -13.18 -10.69
C GLU A 242 -1.02 -14.64 -10.80
N ILE A 243 -1.72 -15.37 -11.68
CA ILE A 243 -1.26 -16.66 -12.13
C ILE A 243 0.15 -16.47 -12.69
N ASP A 244 1.13 -17.10 -12.06
CA ASP A 244 2.49 -17.09 -12.56
C ASP A 244 2.50 -17.77 -13.93
N GLU A 245 2.65 -16.98 -14.99
CA GLU A 245 2.67 -17.44 -16.38
C GLU A 245 3.68 -18.57 -16.56
N ASP A 246 4.89 -18.43 -16.01
CA ASP A 246 5.95 -19.43 -16.13
C ASP A 246 5.50 -20.75 -15.49
N TYR A 247 4.86 -20.66 -14.32
CA TYR A 247 4.30 -21.82 -13.63
C TYR A 247 3.08 -22.41 -14.36
N PHE A 248 2.18 -21.59 -14.88
CA PHE A 248 1.02 -22.06 -15.62
C PHE A 248 1.49 -22.81 -16.87
N PHE A 249 2.42 -22.25 -17.64
CA PHE A 249 2.89 -22.85 -18.87
C PHE A 249 3.81 -24.05 -18.68
N ALA A 250 4.77 -23.97 -17.76
CA ALA A 250 5.73 -25.05 -17.57
C ALA A 250 5.16 -26.24 -16.78
N THR A 251 4.15 -25.98 -15.96
CA THR A 251 3.81 -26.91 -14.87
C THR A 251 2.32 -27.22 -14.72
N PHE A 252 1.39 -26.37 -15.17
CA PHE A 252 -0.04 -26.65 -15.00
C PHE A 252 -0.49 -27.92 -15.72
N LEU A 253 -0.12 -28.08 -16.99
CA LEU A 253 -0.47 -29.28 -17.77
C LEU A 253 0.16 -30.54 -17.19
N SER A 254 1.44 -30.45 -16.79
CA SER A 254 2.13 -31.54 -16.09
C SER A 254 1.44 -31.90 -14.77
N HIS A 255 1.00 -30.92 -14.00
CA HIS A 255 0.30 -31.17 -12.73
C HIS A 255 -1.12 -31.69 -12.89
N ILE A 256 -1.85 -31.25 -13.91
CA ILE A 256 -3.14 -31.87 -14.23
C ILE A 256 -2.92 -33.32 -14.65
N ALA A 257 -1.88 -33.60 -15.42
CA ALA A 257 -1.55 -34.98 -15.79
C ALA A 257 -1.22 -35.84 -14.53
N THR A 258 -0.44 -35.32 -13.58
CA THR A 258 -0.18 -35.99 -12.30
C THR A 258 -1.46 -36.16 -11.46
N PHE A 259 -2.32 -35.14 -11.42
CA PHE A 259 -3.62 -35.21 -10.75
C PHE A 259 -4.52 -36.28 -11.39
N ASN A 260 -4.55 -36.35 -12.72
CA ASN A 260 -5.30 -37.32 -13.51
C ASN A 260 -4.86 -38.75 -13.17
N ALA A 261 -3.55 -39.00 -13.12
CA ALA A 261 -2.99 -40.29 -12.72
C ALA A 261 -3.45 -40.70 -11.31
N SER A 262 -3.48 -39.78 -10.34
CA SER A 262 -3.96 -40.08 -8.99
C SER A 262 -5.47 -40.25 -8.86
N TYR A 263 -6.25 -39.52 -9.69
CA TYR A 263 -7.71 -39.46 -9.57
C TYR A 263 -8.40 -40.60 -10.32
N LEU A 264 -7.87 -41.03 -11.46
CA LEU A 264 -8.50 -42.08 -12.29
C LEU A 264 -8.14 -43.50 -11.87
N THR A 265 -6.93 -43.74 -11.35
CA THR A 265 -6.51 -45.10 -10.99
C THR A 265 -7.07 -45.53 -9.63
N GLY A 266 -7.51 -44.59 -8.79
CA GLY A 266 -7.88 -44.85 -7.41
C GLY A 266 -6.71 -45.34 -6.54
N GLU A 267 -5.51 -45.46 -7.11
CA GLU A 267 -4.30 -45.81 -6.39
C GLU A 267 -3.87 -44.61 -5.55
N LYS A 268 -3.56 -44.87 -4.28
CA LYS A 268 -2.81 -43.88 -3.48
C LYS A 268 -1.52 -43.59 -4.24
N LEU A 269 -1.26 -42.31 -4.49
CA LEU A 269 0.08 -41.85 -4.91
C LEU A 269 1.12 -42.55 -4.02
N PRO A 270 2.19 -43.11 -4.58
CA PRO A 270 3.22 -43.82 -3.83
C PRO A 270 3.62 -43.07 -2.54
N ASP A 271 3.82 -43.75 -1.42
CA ASP A 271 4.02 -43.08 -0.13
C ASP A 271 5.28 -42.17 -0.09
N ASN A 272 6.22 -42.35 -1.03
CA ASN A 272 7.39 -41.50 -1.24
C ASN A 272 7.12 -40.20 -2.03
N ILE A 273 5.95 -40.11 -2.67
CA ILE A 273 5.45 -38.99 -3.48
C ILE A 273 4.59 -38.03 -2.63
N ASN A 274 4.29 -38.37 -1.36
CA ASN A 274 3.63 -37.52 -0.36
C ASN A 274 4.50 -36.35 0.19
N THR A 275 5.32 -35.71 -0.64
CA THR A 275 6.08 -34.53 -0.22
C THR A 275 5.19 -33.29 -0.15
N LEU A 276 5.47 -32.38 0.80
CA LEU A 276 4.78 -31.09 0.97
C LEU A 276 4.67 -30.27 -0.32
N LEU A 277 5.60 -30.48 -1.26
CA LEU A 277 5.57 -29.89 -2.59
C LEU A 277 4.32 -30.34 -3.35
N GLU A 278 4.06 -31.62 -3.50
CA GLU A 278 2.96 -32.13 -4.31
C GLU A 278 1.59 -31.74 -3.80
N LYS A 279 1.39 -31.72 -2.48
CA LYS A 279 0.15 -31.18 -1.89
C LYS A 279 -0.10 -29.75 -2.35
N LYS A 280 0.92 -28.89 -2.31
CA LYS A 280 0.82 -27.51 -2.82
C LYS A 280 0.55 -27.46 -4.32
N LEU A 281 1.05 -28.42 -5.10
CA LEU A 281 0.81 -28.51 -6.55
C LEU A 281 -0.63 -28.94 -6.86
N VAL A 282 -1.13 -29.96 -6.18
CA VAL A 282 -2.53 -30.45 -6.30
C VAL A 282 -3.52 -29.37 -5.88
N ASP A 283 -3.25 -28.68 -4.77
CA ASP A 283 -4.10 -27.59 -4.30
C ASP A 283 -4.14 -26.43 -5.32
N LYS A 284 -3.02 -26.12 -5.97
CA LYS A 284 -2.98 -25.14 -7.08
C LYS A 284 -3.73 -25.62 -8.32
N ALA A 285 -3.61 -26.90 -8.70
CA ALA A 285 -4.36 -27.44 -9.83
C ALA A 285 -5.88 -27.38 -9.59
N LYS A 286 -6.33 -27.78 -8.39
CA LYS A 286 -7.74 -27.65 -7.97
C LYS A 286 -8.22 -26.20 -7.99
N LEU A 287 -7.39 -25.26 -7.51
CA LEU A 287 -7.71 -23.83 -7.55
C LEU A 287 -7.96 -23.36 -8.99
N TYR A 288 -7.09 -23.71 -9.93
CA TYR A 288 -7.27 -23.34 -11.34
C TYR A 288 -8.48 -24.01 -11.98
N LEU A 289 -8.68 -25.30 -11.73
CA LEU A 289 -9.86 -26.02 -12.23
C LEU A 289 -11.16 -25.41 -11.68
N ASN A 290 -11.19 -25.01 -10.41
CA ASN A 290 -12.31 -24.25 -9.84
C ASN A 290 -12.48 -22.89 -10.50
N LYS A 291 -11.39 -22.13 -10.75
CA LYS A 291 -11.49 -20.85 -11.48
C LYS A 291 -12.00 -21.01 -12.91
N ILE A 292 -11.64 -22.10 -13.61
CA ILE A 292 -12.07 -22.36 -15.00
C ILE A 292 -13.52 -22.88 -15.05
N PHE A 293 -13.85 -23.86 -14.21
CA PHE A 293 -15.09 -24.64 -14.33
C PHE A 293 -16.12 -24.37 -13.23
N GLY A 294 -15.80 -23.52 -12.23
CA GLY A 294 -16.60 -23.29 -11.02
C GLY A 294 -16.39 -24.37 -9.96
N ASP A 295 -16.36 -25.63 -10.38
CA ASP A 295 -16.06 -26.80 -9.55
C ASP A 295 -15.15 -27.77 -10.32
N TYR A 296 -14.00 -28.12 -9.75
CA TYR A 296 -13.06 -29.09 -10.30
C TYR A 296 -13.63 -30.51 -10.40
N ARG A 297 -14.75 -30.78 -9.72
CA ARG A 297 -15.52 -32.02 -9.78
C ARG A 297 -16.67 -31.99 -10.80
N SER A 298 -16.90 -30.85 -11.46
CA SER A 298 -17.91 -30.77 -12.51
C SER A 298 -17.62 -31.77 -13.63
N PRO A 299 -18.65 -32.28 -14.33
CA PRO A 299 -18.46 -33.17 -15.47
C PRO A 299 -17.48 -32.60 -16.52
N GLU A 300 -17.51 -31.30 -16.77
CA GLU A 300 -16.61 -30.61 -17.69
C GLU A 300 -15.16 -30.58 -17.20
N ALA A 301 -14.93 -30.34 -15.91
CA ALA A 301 -13.59 -30.39 -15.33
C ALA A 301 -13.00 -31.80 -15.36
N ILE A 302 -13.79 -32.81 -14.96
CA ILE A 302 -13.37 -34.22 -15.01
C ILE A 302 -13.06 -34.63 -16.44
N TYR A 303 -13.89 -34.23 -17.40
CA TYR A 303 -13.66 -34.48 -18.81
C TYR A 303 -12.36 -33.83 -19.29
N PHE A 304 -12.15 -32.56 -18.99
CA PHE A 304 -10.92 -31.84 -19.34
C PHE A 304 -9.67 -32.54 -18.77
N ILE A 305 -9.72 -32.95 -17.51
CA ILE A 305 -8.63 -33.68 -16.84
C ILE A 305 -8.34 -35.00 -17.57
N ARG A 306 -9.38 -35.76 -17.95
CA ARG A 306 -9.26 -37.03 -18.69
C ARG A 306 -8.62 -36.87 -20.07
N CYS A 307 -8.88 -35.76 -20.76
CA CYS A 307 -8.31 -35.48 -22.08
C CYS A 307 -6.80 -35.13 -22.03
N ILE A 308 -6.26 -34.79 -20.85
CA ILE A 308 -4.83 -34.55 -20.68
C ILE A 308 -4.14 -35.90 -20.43
N ASP A 309 -3.66 -36.52 -21.50
CA ASP A 309 -2.80 -37.71 -21.43
C ASP A 309 -1.39 -37.33 -20.94
N PHE A 310 -0.91 -38.06 -19.92
CA PHE A 310 0.37 -37.85 -19.27
C PHE A 310 1.56 -38.02 -20.24
N LYS A 311 1.49 -38.99 -21.16
CA LYS A 311 2.58 -39.23 -22.12
C LYS A 311 2.75 -38.07 -23.10
N THR A 312 1.64 -37.51 -23.57
CA THR A 312 1.62 -36.37 -24.48
C THR A 312 2.05 -35.08 -23.78
N SER A 313 1.74 -34.94 -22.49
CA SER A 313 2.04 -33.75 -21.68
C SER A 313 3.55 -33.56 -21.44
N ALA A 314 4.29 -34.64 -21.22
CA ALA A 314 5.73 -34.58 -20.94
C ALA A 314 6.57 -34.20 -22.17
N SER A 315 6.25 -34.76 -23.34
CA SER A 315 6.89 -34.38 -24.61
C SER A 315 6.57 -32.92 -24.98
N LEU A 316 5.33 -32.49 -24.72
CA LEU A 316 4.86 -31.12 -24.87
C LEU A 316 5.71 -30.10 -24.12
N VAL A 317 5.98 -30.35 -22.84
CA VAL A 317 6.78 -29.45 -22.01
C VAL A 317 8.22 -29.36 -22.52
N GLN A 318 8.80 -30.47 -22.99
CA GLN A 318 10.14 -30.48 -23.57
C GLN A 318 10.21 -29.78 -24.93
N GLU A 319 9.33 -30.12 -25.87
CA GLU A 319 9.30 -29.55 -27.23
C GLU A 319 8.97 -28.06 -27.23
N ASN A 320 8.15 -27.60 -26.30
CA ASN A 320 7.68 -26.22 -26.26
C ASN A 320 8.45 -25.33 -25.28
N ARG A 321 9.45 -25.85 -24.57
CA ARG A 321 10.29 -25.04 -23.67
C ARG A 321 10.91 -23.81 -24.37
N PRO A 322 11.50 -23.92 -25.58
CA PRO A 322 12.02 -22.75 -26.31
C PRO A 322 10.90 -21.79 -26.74
N PHE A 323 9.70 -22.31 -26.95
CA PHE A 323 8.53 -21.51 -27.32
C PHE A 323 7.96 -20.73 -26.13
N PHE A 324 7.94 -21.30 -24.93
CA PHE A 324 7.50 -20.58 -23.73
C PHE A 324 8.42 -19.41 -23.38
N GLU A 325 9.73 -19.56 -23.60
CA GLU A 325 10.67 -18.43 -23.52
C GLU A 325 10.35 -17.30 -24.53
N TYR A 326 9.64 -17.63 -25.61
CA TYR A 326 9.25 -16.73 -26.70
C TYR A 326 7.81 -16.18 -26.60
N ILE A 327 6.91 -16.83 -25.85
CA ILE A 327 5.50 -16.41 -25.67
C ILE A 327 5.37 -15.09 -24.91
N HIS A 328 6.31 -14.76 -24.01
CA HIS A 328 6.26 -13.55 -23.16
C HIS A 328 6.25 -12.21 -23.90
N VAL A 329 6.19 -12.25 -25.22
CA VAL A 329 6.66 -11.17 -26.03
C VAL A 329 5.53 -10.52 -26.84
N LEU A 330 4.42 -11.20 -27.19
CA LEU A 330 3.35 -10.70 -28.08
C LEU A 330 1.92 -10.85 -27.53
N ASP A 331 0.97 -10.08 -28.08
CA ASP A 331 -0.49 -10.31 -28.02
C ASP A 331 -0.88 -11.75 -28.42
N SER A 332 0.01 -12.44 -29.14
CA SER A 332 -0.17 -13.82 -29.57
C SER A 332 -0.04 -14.86 -28.46
N ALA A 333 0.31 -14.51 -27.21
CA ALA A 333 0.42 -15.50 -26.14
C ALA A 333 -0.89 -16.27 -25.96
N ARG A 334 -1.97 -15.54 -25.68
CA ARG A 334 -3.33 -16.08 -25.53
C ARG A 334 -3.77 -16.83 -26.77
N GLU A 335 -3.65 -16.21 -27.94
CA GLU A 335 -4.06 -16.84 -29.20
C GLU A 335 -3.22 -18.08 -29.53
N SER A 336 -1.93 -18.10 -29.20
CA SER A 336 -1.08 -19.29 -29.35
C SER A 336 -1.48 -20.39 -28.38
N ILE A 337 -1.83 -20.04 -27.14
CA ILE A 337 -2.32 -21.01 -26.15
C ILE A 337 -3.65 -21.58 -26.63
N LYS A 338 -4.60 -20.74 -27.03
CA LYS A 338 -5.89 -21.15 -27.60
C LYS A 338 -5.70 -22.02 -28.84
N THR A 339 -4.83 -21.63 -29.78
CA THR A 339 -4.53 -22.39 -31.00
C THR A 339 -3.94 -23.76 -30.67
N LYS A 340 -2.98 -23.82 -29.75
CA LYS A 340 -2.39 -25.09 -29.31
C LYS A 340 -3.40 -25.96 -28.60
N PHE A 341 -4.16 -25.37 -27.67
CA PHE A 341 -5.25 -26.04 -26.99
C PHE A 341 -6.24 -26.64 -27.98
N ASN A 342 -6.65 -25.85 -28.98
CA ASN A 342 -7.54 -26.29 -30.05
C ASN A 342 -6.92 -27.46 -30.84
N LYS A 343 -5.64 -27.37 -31.21
CA LYS A 343 -4.92 -28.46 -31.88
C LYS A 343 -4.91 -29.74 -31.04
N TYR A 344 -4.77 -29.65 -29.71
CA TYR A 344 -4.83 -30.81 -28.83
C TYR A 344 -6.22 -31.42 -28.77
N MET A 345 -7.26 -30.60 -28.65
CA MET A 345 -8.64 -31.09 -28.61
C MET A 345 -9.01 -31.79 -29.93
N THR A 346 -8.55 -31.29 -31.08
CA THR A 346 -8.80 -31.94 -32.39
C THR A 346 -8.11 -33.30 -32.56
N LEU A 347 -7.09 -33.61 -31.76
CA LEU A 347 -6.41 -34.92 -31.79
C LEU A 347 -7.14 -35.98 -30.94
N THR A 348 -8.09 -35.56 -30.10
CA THR A 348 -8.90 -36.44 -29.27
C THR A 348 -10.31 -36.51 -29.87
N ASP A 349 -10.67 -37.63 -30.50
CA ASP A 349 -11.89 -37.83 -31.29
C ASP A 349 -13.19 -37.81 -30.45
N VAL A 350 -13.65 -36.64 -29.98
CA VAL A 350 -14.83 -36.53 -29.09
C VAL A 350 -15.54 -35.16 -29.21
N SER A 351 -16.74 -35.12 -29.80
CA SER A 351 -17.26 -33.91 -30.48
C SER A 351 -18.24 -32.97 -29.73
N ASN A 352 -18.72 -33.28 -28.51
CA ASN A 352 -19.78 -32.46 -27.86
C ASN A 352 -19.46 -31.89 -26.46
N VAL A 353 -18.75 -32.62 -25.60
CA VAL A 353 -18.27 -32.07 -24.31
C VAL A 353 -17.09 -31.09 -24.54
N GLU A 354 -16.43 -31.23 -25.70
CA GLU A 354 -15.31 -30.43 -26.17
C GLU A 354 -15.60 -28.93 -26.24
N GLU A 355 -16.69 -28.50 -26.89
CA GLU A 355 -16.84 -27.09 -27.24
C GLU A 355 -17.18 -26.19 -26.03
N ARG A 356 -18.01 -26.67 -25.09
CA ARG A 356 -18.30 -25.92 -23.85
C ARG A 356 -17.09 -25.82 -22.93
N ALA A 357 -16.35 -26.91 -22.74
CA ALA A 357 -15.15 -26.91 -21.92
C ALA A 357 -14.07 -26.02 -22.53
N LYS A 358 -13.89 -26.09 -23.85
CA LYS A 358 -13.00 -25.21 -24.62
C LYS A 358 -13.38 -23.74 -24.48
N GLN A 359 -14.66 -23.38 -24.60
CA GLN A 359 -15.11 -22.00 -24.39
C GLN A 359 -14.81 -21.49 -22.97
N LYS A 360 -15.03 -22.32 -21.94
CA LYS A 360 -14.67 -21.98 -20.55
C LYS A 360 -13.16 -21.76 -20.38
N ILE A 361 -12.33 -22.62 -20.99
CA ILE A 361 -10.86 -22.50 -20.95
C ILE A 361 -10.40 -21.26 -21.71
N PHE A 362 -10.97 -20.96 -22.87
CA PHE A 362 -10.61 -19.77 -23.65
C PHE A 362 -11.01 -18.50 -22.91
N HIS A 363 -12.20 -18.48 -22.32
CA HIS A 363 -12.65 -17.38 -21.46
C HIS A 363 -11.72 -17.19 -20.27
N PHE A 364 -11.30 -18.28 -19.61
CA PHE A 364 -10.31 -18.23 -18.53
C PHE A 364 -8.97 -17.69 -19.02
N ILE A 365 -8.47 -18.14 -20.16
CA ILE A 365 -7.21 -17.62 -20.75
C ILE A 365 -7.33 -16.11 -20.99
N ASP A 366 -8.47 -15.66 -21.51
CA ASP A 366 -8.72 -14.24 -21.77
C ASP A 366 -8.87 -13.40 -20.49
N LYS A 367 -9.36 -14.00 -19.42
CA LYS A 367 -9.60 -13.31 -18.15
C LYS A 367 -8.38 -13.30 -17.23
N GLU A 368 -7.62 -14.39 -17.19
CA GLU A 368 -6.64 -14.65 -16.12
C GLU A 368 -5.18 -14.57 -16.57
N ILE A 369 -4.89 -14.79 -17.84
CA ILE A 369 -3.50 -14.75 -18.35
C ILE A 369 -3.16 -13.30 -18.72
N PRO A 370 -2.23 -12.61 -18.03
CA PRO A 370 -1.96 -11.21 -18.30
C PRO A 370 -1.50 -11.00 -19.75
N TYR A 371 -1.89 -9.88 -20.36
CA TYR A 371 -1.13 -9.40 -21.51
C TYR A 371 0.27 -9.00 -21.08
N LYS A 372 1.18 -8.98 -22.05
CA LYS A 372 2.47 -8.37 -21.82
C LYS A 372 2.24 -6.93 -21.35
N ARG A 373 2.84 -6.64 -20.20
CA ARG A 373 2.79 -5.31 -19.58
C ARG A 373 2.98 -4.21 -20.61
N GLY A 374 2.08 -3.24 -20.63
CA GLY A 374 2.25 -2.04 -21.45
C GLY A 374 1.43 -1.97 -22.74
N LEU A 375 0.66 -3.01 -23.08
CA LEU A 375 -0.16 -3.03 -24.30
C LEU A 375 -1.51 -2.30 -24.18
N LYS A 376 -1.80 -1.61 -23.07
CA LYS A 376 -3.06 -0.89 -22.78
C LYS A 376 -4.31 -1.77 -22.74
N THR A 377 -4.14 -3.08 -22.92
CA THR A 377 -5.20 -4.07 -23.00
C THR A 377 -5.22 -4.88 -21.70
N HIS A 378 -6.19 -4.54 -20.85
CA HIS A 378 -6.74 -5.36 -19.77
C HIS A 378 -5.91 -5.61 -18.52
N THR A 379 -6.69 -5.70 -17.46
CA THR A 379 -6.35 -6.16 -16.13
C THR A 379 -6.80 -7.61 -15.97
N THR A 380 -6.01 -8.47 -15.33
CA THR A 380 -6.52 -9.81 -14.96
C THR A 380 -7.62 -9.66 -13.93
N SER A 381 -8.46 -10.68 -13.73
CA SER A 381 -9.44 -10.68 -12.62
C SER A 381 -8.81 -10.31 -11.29
N ALA A 382 -7.65 -10.90 -10.95
CA ALA A 382 -6.90 -10.58 -9.75
C ALA A 382 -6.49 -9.09 -9.70
N GLN A 383 -6.09 -8.48 -10.82
CA GLN A 383 -5.79 -7.04 -10.85
C GLN A 383 -7.06 -6.21 -10.69
N ASP A 384 -8.16 -6.58 -11.34
CA ASP A 384 -9.45 -5.90 -11.23
C ASP A 384 -10.04 -5.98 -9.83
N GLU A 385 -10.07 -7.17 -9.25
CA GLU A 385 -10.58 -7.43 -7.91
C GLU A 385 -9.75 -6.67 -6.87
N ASN A 386 -8.42 -6.71 -6.96
CA ASN A 386 -7.57 -5.91 -6.07
C ASN A 386 -7.80 -4.40 -6.26
N TYR A 387 -7.97 -3.93 -7.49
CA TYR A 387 -8.23 -2.51 -7.77
C TYR A 387 -9.59 -2.05 -7.23
N GLU A 388 -10.67 -2.77 -7.54
CA GLU A 388 -12.00 -2.45 -7.05
C GLU A 388 -12.05 -2.57 -5.52
N TYR A 389 -11.39 -3.56 -4.93
CA TYR A 389 -11.30 -3.69 -3.48
C TYR A 389 -10.65 -2.45 -2.83
N ILE A 390 -9.48 -2.02 -3.32
CA ILE A 390 -8.80 -0.81 -2.80
C ILE A 390 -9.70 0.41 -2.98
N LYS A 391 -10.28 0.58 -4.18
CA LYS A 391 -11.16 1.70 -4.51
C LYS A 391 -12.38 1.73 -3.60
N GLU A 392 -13.06 0.61 -3.38
CA GLU A 392 -14.19 0.50 -2.46
C GLU A 392 -13.81 0.84 -1.02
N GLN A 393 -12.65 0.39 -0.53
CA GLN A 393 -12.21 0.69 0.84
C GLN A 393 -11.93 2.19 1.02
N LEU A 394 -11.27 2.82 0.04
CA LEU A 394 -11.04 4.27 0.03
C LEU A 394 -12.36 5.05 -0.03
N GLN A 395 -13.30 4.63 -0.88
CA GLN A 395 -14.64 5.22 -0.98
C GLN A 395 -15.44 5.05 0.32
N GLN A 396 -15.23 3.96 1.04
CA GLN A 396 -15.79 3.75 2.38
C GLN A 396 -15.15 4.66 3.44
N GLY A 397 -14.09 5.40 3.10
CA GLY A 397 -13.36 6.29 3.99
C GLY A 397 -12.41 5.55 4.92
N GLN A 398 -12.07 4.30 4.60
CA GLN A 398 -11.07 3.56 5.37
C GLN A 398 -9.67 4.07 5.06
N LEU A 399 -8.77 3.96 6.03
CA LEU A 399 -7.37 4.25 5.84
C LEU A 399 -6.70 3.02 5.22
N VAL A 400 -6.01 3.18 4.10
CA VAL A 400 -5.43 2.07 3.34
C VAL A 400 -3.93 2.25 3.18
N THR A 401 -3.17 1.18 3.42
CA THR A 401 -1.74 1.09 3.08
C THR A 401 -1.47 -0.14 2.24
N LEU A 402 -0.42 -0.07 1.43
CA LEU A 402 0.08 -1.18 0.61
C LEU A 402 1.49 -1.55 1.04
N SER A 403 1.75 -2.85 1.23
CA SER A 403 3.08 -3.35 1.63
C SER A 403 3.72 -4.15 0.51
N THR A 404 5.02 -3.90 0.27
CA THR A 404 5.80 -4.61 -0.74
C THR A 404 6.37 -5.92 -0.21
N LYS A 405 6.49 -6.89 -1.12
CA LYS A 405 7.28 -8.11 -0.91
C LYS A 405 8.72 -7.74 -0.55
N GLU A 406 9.43 -8.63 0.13
CA GLU A 406 10.88 -8.48 0.35
C GLU A 406 11.62 -8.25 -0.98
N GLY A 407 11.30 -9.05 -2.00
CA GLY A 407 11.85 -8.90 -3.35
C GLY A 407 10.94 -8.11 -4.31
N VAL A 408 11.19 -6.81 -4.49
CA VAL A 408 10.45 -5.97 -5.47
C VAL A 408 10.99 -6.00 -6.91
N GLY A 409 11.95 -6.87 -7.23
CA GLY A 409 12.55 -6.97 -8.56
C GLY A 409 13.35 -8.26 -8.79
N LYS A 410 13.45 -8.72 -10.06
CA LYS A 410 14.22 -9.94 -10.43
C LYS A 410 15.72 -9.81 -10.16
N LYS A 411 16.27 -8.60 -10.27
CA LYS A 411 17.67 -8.30 -9.94
C LYS A 411 17.68 -7.31 -8.79
N MET A 412 17.95 -7.80 -7.59
CA MET A 412 18.35 -6.94 -6.50
C MET A 412 19.66 -6.28 -6.92
N VAL A 413 19.67 -4.96 -7.02
CA VAL A 413 20.90 -4.26 -7.31
C VAL A 413 21.73 -4.35 -6.04
N LYS A 414 22.70 -5.30 -5.99
CA LYS A 414 23.53 -5.56 -4.80
C LYS A 414 24.20 -4.28 -4.25
N ASN A 415 24.37 -3.26 -5.09
CA ASN A 415 24.98 -1.97 -4.74
C ASN A 415 23.96 -0.85 -4.44
N ARG A 416 22.65 -1.14 -4.38
CA ARG A 416 21.60 -0.16 -4.03
C ARG A 416 20.69 -0.72 -2.94
N ILE A 417 21.30 -0.95 -1.79
CA ILE A 417 20.56 -1.11 -0.54
C ILE A 417 20.22 0.31 -0.07
N SER A 418 18.98 0.52 0.37
CA SER A 418 18.59 1.80 0.97
C SER A 418 19.43 2.09 2.22
N LYS A 419 19.34 3.31 2.77
CA LYS A 419 19.94 3.59 4.07
C LYS A 419 19.34 2.75 5.22
N THR A 420 18.14 2.19 5.02
CA THR A 420 17.45 1.32 5.98
C THR A 420 17.84 -0.14 5.86
N GLY A 421 18.58 -0.54 4.81
CA GLY A 421 18.86 -1.95 4.53
C GLY A 421 17.88 -2.59 3.54
N GLU A 422 16.87 -1.86 3.10
CA GLU A 422 15.82 -2.38 2.23
C GLU A 422 16.28 -2.48 0.76
N PRO A 423 15.85 -3.54 0.05
CA PRO A 423 16.18 -3.71 -1.35
C PRO A 423 15.39 -2.74 -2.23
N LEU A 424 16.09 -2.10 -3.19
CA LEU A 424 15.49 -1.13 -4.10
C LEU A 424 15.35 -1.69 -5.52
N SER A 425 14.18 -1.52 -6.13
CA SER A 425 13.97 -1.84 -7.54
C SER A 425 12.99 -0.89 -8.24
N LYS A 426 13.50 -0.18 -9.26
CA LYS A 426 12.71 0.68 -10.16
C LYS A 426 11.72 1.60 -9.42
N GLY A 427 12.20 2.27 -8.37
CA GLY A 427 11.39 3.22 -7.60
C GLY A 427 10.52 2.63 -6.50
N LEU A 428 10.59 1.31 -6.25
CA LEU A 428 10.01 0.68 -5.07
C LEU A 428 11.10 0.14 -4.15
N ALA A 429 10.88 0.26 -2.85
CA ALA A 429 11.56 -0.47 -1.80
C ALA A 429 10.80 -1.76 -1.46
N GLY A 430 11.52 -2.84 -1.15
CA GLY A 430 10.95 -4.10 -0.64
C GLY A 430 10.88 -4.11 0.87
N SER A 431 9.96 -4.93 1.42
CA SER A 431 9.60 -4.90 2.84
C SER A 431 9.25 -3.48 3.32
N HIS A 432 8.49 -2.75 2.49
CA HIS A 432 8.18 -1.34 2.71
C HIS A 432 6.70 -1.08 2.62
N SER A 433 6.18 -0.16 3.43
CA SER A 433 4.79 0.27 3.34
C SER A 433 4.65 1.63 2.67
N TYR A 434 3.54 1.80 1.96
CA TYR A 434 3.15 3.02 1.27
C TYR A 434 1.75 3.40 1.72
N GLN A 435 1.50 4.69 1.93
CA GLN A 435 0.14 5.21 2.02
C GLN A 435 -0.53 5.06 0.66
N VAL A 436 -1.78 4.61 0.67
CA VAL A 436 -2.64 4.63 -0.52
C VAL A 436 -3.53 5.86 -0.43
N GLU A 437 -3.38 6.75 -1.41
CA GLU A 437 -4.12 8.00 -1.45
C GLU A 437 -5.39 7.86 -2.30
N ASN A 438 -5.26 7.24 -3.47
CA ASN A 438 -6.36 7.15 -4.42
C ASN A 438 -6.20 5.98 -5.39
N CYS A 439 -7.30 5.64 -6.08
CA CYS A 439 -7.32 4.76 -7.23
C CYS A 439 -8.07 5.43 -8.39
N TYR A 440 -7.56 5.32 -9.61
CA TYR A 440 -8.24 5.85 -10.78
C TYR A 440 -7.81 5.15 -12.08
N GLU A 441 -8.56 5.41 -13.14
CA GLU A 441 -8.26 4.92 -14.49
C GLU A 441 -7.77 6.06 -15.39
N ARG A 442 -6.81 5.76 -16.28
CA ARG A 442 -6.37 6.66 -17.36
C ARG A 442 -5.89 5.85 -18.54
N ASP A 443 -6.35 6.22 -19.74
CA ASP A 443 -5.98 5.56 -21.00
C ASP A 443 -6.21 4.03 -20.97
N GLY A 444 -7.33 3.59 -20.36
CA GLY A 444 -7.67 2.17 -20.20
C GLY A 444 -6.80 1.41 -19.19
N ARG A 445 -6.06 2.12 -18.32
CA ARG A 445 -5.21 1.50 -17.29
C ARG A 445 -5.62 1.94 -15.90
N LYS A 446 -5.57 0.99 -14.97
CA LYS A 446 -5.84 1.19 -13.54
C LYS A 446 -4.56 1.56 -12.80
N TYR A 447 -4.62 2.64 -12.03
CA TYR A 447 -3.52 3.16 -11.23
C TYR A 447 -3.93 3.32 -9.77
N VAL A 448 -2.97 3.06 -8.90
CA VAL A 448 -3.03 3.37 -7.46
C VAL A 448 -2.05 4.50 -7.19
N LEU A 449 -2.54 5.60 -6.63
CA LEU A 449 -1.72 6.72 -6.19
C LEU A 449 -1.17 6.39 -4.80
N LEU A 450 0.14 6.29 -4.71
CA LEU A 450 0.86 5.97 -3.48
C LEU A 450 1.66 7.17 -3.00
N ARG A 451 1.94 7.19 -1.70
CA ARG A 451 2.99 8.04 -1.12
C ARG A 451 4.07 7.19 -0.48
N ASN A 452 5.32 7.43 -0.88
CA ASN A 452 6.47 6.86 -0.19
C ASN A 452 6.84 7.77 1.00
N PRO A 453 6.81 7.27 2.26
CA PRO A 453 7.23 8.05 3.42
C PRO A 453 8.69 8.54 3.36
N TRP A 454 9.56 7.97 2.51
CA TRP A 454 10.90 8.51 2.25
C TRP A 454 10.92 9.84 1.47
N GLY A 455 9.82 10.22 0.82
CA GLY A 455 9.70 11.45 0.05
C GLY A 455 10.47 11.51 -1.29
N ARG A 456 11.46 10.63 -1.52
CA ARG A 456 12.45 10.83 -2.60
C ARG A 456 12.69 9.67 -3.58
N TYR A 457 12.23 8.46 -3.30
CA TYR A 457 12.48 7.31 -4.17
C TYR A 457 11.15 6.72 -4.61
N VAL A 458 10.74 7.06 -5.82
CA VAL A 458 9.41 6.73 -6.32
C VAL A 458 9.49 6.03 -7.66
N ARG A 459 8.43 5.29 -7.99
CA ARG A 459 8.29 4.65 -9.31
C ARG A 459 7.76 5.67 -10.31
N ASP A 460 8.26 5.56 -11.53
CA ASP A 460 7.78 6.29 -12.70
C ASP A 460 7.75 5.33 -13.88
N TYR A 461 7.09 5.74 -14.96
CA TYR A 461 6.88 4.93 -16.15
C TYR A 461 7.40 5.64 -17.40
N GLU A 462 7.94 4.86 -18.34
CA GLU A 462 8.28 5.34 -19.67
C GLU A 462 7.98 4.27 -20.70
N TYR A 463 7.47 4.68 -21.86
CA TYR A 463 7.34 3.77 -22.99
C TYR A 463 8.71 3.47 -23.57
N LYS A 464 9.02 2.18 -23.73
CA LYS A 464 10.21 1.69 -24.41
C LYS A 464 9.81 0.86 -25.61
N SER A 465 10.30 1.25 -26.78
CA SER A 465 10.21 0.41 -27.96
C SER A 465 11.07 -0.82 -27.76
N LYS A 466 10.48 -2.00 -27.90
CA LYS A 466 11.15 -3.29 -27.84
C LYS A 466 10.88 -4.04 -29.12
N THR A 467 11.91 -4.62 -29.71
CA THR A 467 11.75 -5.58 -30.80
C THR A 467 11.40 -6.93 -30.21
N VAL A 468 10.37 -7.53 -30.78
CA VAL A 468 9.72 -8.74 -30.33
C VAL A 468 9.35 -9.52 -31.57
N GLY A 469 9.97 -10.68 -31.78
CA GLY A 469 9.70 -11.49 -32.97
C GLY A 469 9.70 -10.68 -34.26
N GLY A 470 10.68 -9.78 -34.42
CA GLY A 470 10.80 -8.88 -35.57
C GLY A 470 9.92 -7.62 -35.51
N HIS A 471 8.88 -7.57 -34.69
CA HIS A 471 7.98 -6.43 -34.55
C HIS A 471 8.44 -5.47 -33.44
N LYS A 472 8.42 -4.16 -33.72
CA LYS A 472 8.64 -3.13 -32.69
C LYS A 472 7.33 -2.82 -31.99
N ILE A 473 7.28 -3.03 -30.68
CA ILE A 473 6.15 -2.66 -29.83
C ILE A 473 6.59 -1.71 -28.73
N ASP A 474 5.74 -0.75 -28.37
CA ASP A 474 6.01 0.17 -27.26
C ASP A 474 5.45 -0.40 -25.95
N VAL A 475 6.35 -0.57 -24.98
CA VAL A 475 6.06 -1.24 -23.72
C VAL A 475 6.22 -0.24 -22.58
N LEU A 476 5.18 -0.07 -21.76
CA LEU A 476 5.27 0.72 -20.53
C LEU A 476 6.24 0.05 -19.55
N SER A 477 7.39 0.67 -19.32
CA SER A 477 8.44 0.18 -18.43
C SER A 477 8.55 1.04 -17.19
N ALA A 478 8.49 0.40 -16.02
CA ALA A 478 8.86 1.03 -14.75
C ALA A 478 10.34 1.47 -14.75
N LYS A 479 10.60 2.64 -14.16
CA LYS A 479 11.91 3.17 -13.82
C LYS A 479 11.86 3.82 -12.44
N ALA A 480 13.02 4.00 -11.82
CA ALA A 480 13.12 4.80 -10.61
C ALA A 480 13.16 6.29 -10.96
N LYS A 481 12.39 7.11 -10.25
CA LYS A 481 12.54 8.57 -10.22
C LYS A 481 13.05 8.94 -8.82
N LEU A 482 14.23 9.56 -8.77
CA LEU A 482 14.75 10.16 -7.56
C LEU A 482 14.12 11.55 -7.45
N GLN A 483 13.06 11.69 -6.66
CA GLN A 483 12.44 12.96 -6.33
C GLN A 483 13.42 13.77 -5.47
N ILE A 484 14.19 14.63 -6.14
CA ILE A 484 14.84 15.78 -5.54
C ILE A 484 14.42 16.92 -6.46
N GLY A 485 13.73 17.94 -5.93
CA GLY A 485 13.20 19.07 -6.69
C GLY A 485 14.20 19.81 -7.60
N SER A 486 15.48 19.44 -7.58
CA SER A 486 16.53 19.92 -8.49
C SER A 486 16.36 19.45 -9.95
N PHE A 487 15.73 18.30 -10.21
CA PHE A 487 15.58 17.82 -11.59
C PHE A 487 14.48 18.56 -12.35
N SER A 488 13.38 19.00 -11.70
CA SER A 488 12.36 19.79 -12.40
C SER A 488 12.92 21.15 -12.82
N LEU A 489 13.77 21.78 -12.00
CA LEU A 489 14.49 22.99 -12.38
C LEU A 489 15.43 22.73 -13.56
N PHE A 490 16.22 21.65 -13.53
CA PHE A 490 17.10 21.30 -14.66
C PHE A 490 16.31 21.04 -15.95
N TYR A 491 15.15 20.37 -15.90
CA TYR A 491 14.30 20.13 -17.07
C TYR A 491 13.55 21.39 -17.53
N LYS A 492 13.06 22.23 -16.61
CA LYS A 492 12.44 23.54 -16.91
C LYS A 492 13.47 24.48 -17.55
N VAL A 493 14.70 24.53 -17.02
CA VAL A 493 15.84 25.27 -17.58
C VAL A 493 16.26 24.70 -18.94
N LYS A 494 16.39 23.38 -19.07
CA LYS A 494 16.74 22.73 -20.33
C LYS A 494 15.68 22.92 -21.41
N ALA A 495 14.39 22.85 -21.06
CA ALA A 495 13.28 23.12 -21.98
C ALA A 495 13.28 24.59 -22.44
N LYS A 496 13.44 25.54 -21.50
CA LYS A 496 13.58 26.97 -21.82
C LYS A 496 14.82 27.25 -22.66
N LEU A 497 15.96 26.63 -22.38
CA LEU A 497 17.18 26.75 -23.19
C LEU A 497 16.97 26.19 -24.60
N PHE A 498 16.37 25.00 -24.73
CA PHE A 498 16.06 24.44 -26.05
C PHE A 498 15.10 25.33 -26.87
N GLN A 499 14.14 25.96 -26.20
CA GLN A 499 13.24 26.92 -26.81
C GLN A 499 13.97 28.21 -27.21
N ALA A 500 14.85 28.73 -26.34
CA ALA A 500 15.64 29.93 -26.59
C ALA A 500 16.68 29.75 -27.71
N PHE A 501 17.27 28.56 -27.86
CA PHE A 501 18.25 28.26 -28.90
C PHE A 501 17.63 27.80 -30.23
N GLY A 502 16.31 27.81 -30.37
CA GLY A 502 15.64 27.50 -31.65
C GLY A 502 15.98 26.12 -32.20
N ILE A 503 16.31 25.14 -31.35
CA ILE A 503 16.67 23.78 -31.77
C ILE A 503 15.41 23.07 -32.27
N LYS A 504 15.09 23.31 -33.55
CA LYS A 504 13.99 22.70 -34.32
C LYS A 504 14.29 21.22 -34.54
N GLY A 505 13.88 20.40 -33.58
CA GLY A 505 14.05 18.94 -33.58
C GLY A 505 13.77 18.30 -32.23
N ALA A 506 13.90 19.05 -31.13
CA ALA A 506 13.58 18.58 -29.78
C ALA A 506 12.07 18.39 -29.54
N SER A 507 11.20 19.01 -30.36
CA SER A 507 9.74 18.87 -30.24
C SER A 507 9.16 17.58 -30.83
N LYS A 508 9.86 16.91 -31.77
CA LYS A 508 9.33 15.70 -32.44
C LYS A 508 9.64 14.39 -31.72
N ARG A 509 10.64 14.37 -30.84
CA ARG A 509 10.69 13.39 -29.75
C ARG A 509 10.06 14.03 -28.52
N GLN A 510 8.77 14.38 -28.63
CA GLN A 510 7.88 14.18 -27.49
C GLN A 510 7.96 12.69 -27.17
N ASN A 511 9.00 12.31 -26.44
CA ASN A 511 8.95 11.09 -25.66
C ASN A 511 7.64 11.27 -24.89
N PRO A 512 6.63 10.40 -25.07
CA PRO A 512 5.45 10.42 -24.23
C PRO A 512 5.94 9.98 -22.85
N ARG A 513 6.67 10.88 -22.18
CA ARG A 513 6.58 11.00 -20.74
C ARG A 513 5.08 11.04 -20.53
N SER A 514 4.59 10.02 -19.83
CA SER A 514 3.36 10.17 -19.04
C SER A 514 3.38 11.61 -18.55
N PHE A 515 2.43 12.43 -18.99
CA PHE A 515 2.27 13.73 -18.38
C PHE A 515 2.17 13.44 -16.87
N PRO A 516 3.18 13.81 -16.08
CA PRO A 516 3.29 13.28 -14.73
C PRO A 516 2.12 13.90 -13.99
N ILE A 517 1.19 13.09 -13.48
CA ILE A 517 0.16 13.60 -12.56
C ILE A 517 -0.65 14.77 -13.16
N SER A 518 -0.83 14.82 -14.49
CA SER A 518 -1.81 15.74 -15.10
C SER A 518 -3.18 15.08 -15.23
N ASN A 519 -3.39 13.97 -14.50
CA ASN A 519 -4.68 13.32 -14.53
C ASN A 519 -5.65 14.10 -13.62
N PRO A 520 -6.80 14.57 -14.14
CA PRO A 520 -7.94 15.06 -13.37
C PRO A 520 -8.23 14.36 -12.05
N ALA A 521 -7.98 13.05 -12.03
CA ALA A 521 -8.38 12.16 -10.95
C ALA A 521 -7.44 12.20 -9.75
N VAL A 522 -6.27 12.82 -9.83
CA VAL A 522 -5.43 13.08 -8.65
C VAL A 522 -6.07 14.25 -7.88
N PRO A 523 -6.26 14.20 -6.55
CA PRO A 523 -6.87 15.30 -5.80
C PRO A 523 -6.20 16.65 -6.14
N LEU A 524 -6.86 17.48 -6.93
CA LEU A 524 -6.29 18.73 -7.45
C LEU A 524 -6.15 19.83 -6.39
N ALA A 525 -6.41 19.53 -5.12
CA ALA A 525 -6.06 20.39 -3.99
C ALA A 525 -4.56 20.75 -3.98
N HIS A 526 -3.74 19.95 -4.65
CA HIS A 526 -2.30 20.12 -4.68
C HIS A 526 -1.72 20.17 -6.10
N SER A 527 -0.79 21.10 -6.34
CA SER A 527 -0.08 21.21 -7.60
C SER A 527 0.72 19.94 -7.92
N GLN A 528 1.01 19.66 -9.18
CA GLN A 528 1.93 18.59 -9.58
C GLN A 528 3.28 18.70 -8.85
N ASP A 529 3.79 19.93 -8.67
CA ASP A 529 5.04 20.18 -7.93
C ASP A 529 4.92 19.73 -6.47
N TYR A 530 3.75 19.81 -5.83
CA TYR A 530 3.52 19.26 -4.49
C TYR A 530 3.63 17.74 -4.48
N TYR A 531 2.94 17.03 -5.38
CA TYR A 531 3.01 15.57 -5.43
C TYR A 531 4.46 15.09 -5.68
N GLU A 532 5.16 15.78 -6.59
CA GLU A 532 6.54 15.49 -6.93
C GLU A 532 7.55 15.80 -5.81
N GLN A 533 7.24 16.73 -4.92
CA GLN A 533 8.11 17.08 -3.78
C GLN A 533 7.85 16.23 -2.54
N ASN A 534 6.67 15.61 -2.45
CA ASN A 534 6.19 14.99 -1.22
C ASN A 534 6.09 13.46 -1.27
N GLY A 535 6.81 12.81 -2.19
CA GLY A 535 6.91 11.35 -2.23
C GLY A 535 5.75 10.65 -2.91
N PHE A 536 4.83 11.38 -3.55
CA PHE A 536 3.68 10.77 -4.20
C PHE A 536 4.01 10.30 -5.62
N PHE A 537 3.41 9.19 -6.02
CA PHE A 537 3.62 8.58 -7.32
C PHE A 537 2.55 7.56 -7.68
N GLU A 538 2.39 7.33 -8.97
CA GLU A 538 1.42 6.39 -9.51
C GLU A 538 2.08 5.00 -9.60
N VAL A 539 1.35 3.96 -9.21
CA VAL A 539 1.69 2.58 -9.48
C VAL A 539 0.56 1.95 -10.27
N GLU A 540 0.89 1.47 -11.47
CA GLU A 540 -0.06 0.76 -12.31
C GLU A 540 -0.41 -0.60 -11.66
N ILE A 541 -1.67 -1.03 -11.73
CA ILE A 541 -2.17 -2.15 -10.94
C ILE A 541 -1.43 -3.47 -11.19
N SER A 542 -0.90 -3.71 -12.40
CA SER A 542 -0.06 -4.90 -12.66
C SER A 542 1.26 -4.91 -11.87
N ASP A 543 1.74 -3.74 -11.42
CA ASP A 543 2.85 -3.69 -10.47
C ASP A 543 2.41 -3.93 -9.04
N VAL A 544 1.17 -3.57 -8.68
CA VAL A 544 0.62 -3.82 -7.35
C VAL A 544 0.59 -5.33 -7.09
N THR A 545 -0.11 -6.08 -7.93
CA THR A 545 -0.19 -7.55 -7.86
C THR A 545 1.18 -8.25 -7.91
N LYS A 546 2.14 -7.72 -8.68
CA LYS A 546 3.47 -8.32 -8.83
C LYS A 546 4.38 -8.03 -7.65
N ARG A 547 4.36 -6.82 -7.11
CA ARG A 547 5.39 -6.31 -6.19
C ARG A 547 4.93 -6.18 -4.75
N PHE A 548 3.63 -6.16 -4.53
CA PHE A 548 3.02 -6.03 -3.22
C PHE A 548 2.48 -7.37 -2.77
N ASP A 549 2.46 -7.58 -1.46
CA ASP A 549 1.96 -8.81 -0.85
C ASP A 549 0.63 -8.60 -0.12
N SER A 550 0.37 -7.39 0.35
CA SER A 550 -0.75 -7.15 1.24
C SER A 550 -1.24 -5.71 1.23
N ILE A 551 -2.54 -5.58 1.50
CA ILE A 551 -3.25 -4.36 1.83
C ILE A 551 -3.50 -4.39 3.35
N SER A 552 -3.21 -3.30 4.04
CA SER A 552 -3.64 -3.13 5.44
C SER A 552 -4.61 -1.97 5.54
N LEU A 553 -5.73 -2.20 6.23
CA LEU A 553 -6.83 -1.25 6.37
C LEU A 553 -7.39 -1.22 7.79
N THR A 554 -7.91 -0.07 8.19
CA THR A 554 -8.66 0.07 9.44
C THR A 554 -10.01 -0.63 9.36
N SER A 555 -10.47 -1.29 10.43
CA SER A 555 -11.85 -1.75 10.49
C SER A 555 -12.83 -0.57 10.34
N LYS A 556 -14.02 -0.82 9.76
CA LYS A 556 -15.05 0.20 9.44
C LYS A 556 -15.41 1.15 10.61
N LYS A 557 -15.11 0.79 11.85
CA LYS A 557 -15.38 1.59 13.06
C LYS A 557 -14.31 2.64 13.39
N GLY A 558 -13.19 2.69 12.66
CA GLY A 558 -12.17 3.73 12.82
C GLY A 558 -12.63 5.07 12.27
N SER A 559 -13.37 5.84 13.07
CA SER A 559 -13.93 7.14 12.71
C SER A 559 -12.86 8.22 12.58
N VAL A 560 -12.08 8.15 11.50
CA VAL A 560 -11.37 9.33 11.00
C VAL A 560 -12.37 10.05 10.10
N THR A 561 -13.22 10.84 10.75
CA THR A 561 -14.29 11.59 10.06
C THR A 561 -13.62 12.56 9.09
N PRO A 562 -13.99 12.60 7.80
CA PRO A 562 -13.52 13.66 6.91
C PRO A 562 -13.76 15.02 7.57
N VAL A 563 -12.76 15.90 7.49
CA VAL A 563 -12.75 17.22 8.16
C VAL A 563 -13.88 18.16 7.70
N ILE A 564 -14.63 17.80 6.65
CA ILE A 564 -15.80 18.59 6.22
C ILE A 564 -16.86 18.55 7.33
N LYS A 565 -17.07 19.71 7.97
CA LYS A 565 -18.13 19.90 8.98
C LYS A 565 -19.46 19.34 8.43
N PRO A 566 -20.19 18.51 9.19
CA PRO A 566 -21.42 17.86 8.72
C PRO A 566 -22.43 18.83 8.07
N ALA A 567 -22.56 20.04 8.62
CA ALA A 567 -23.42 21.10 8.09
C ALA A 567 -23.02 21.51 6.65
N ASN A 568 -21.73 21.66 6.37
CA ASN A 568 -21.25 22.01 5.03
C ASN A 568 -21.55 20.89 4.03
N ARG A 569 -21.32 19.64 4.44
CA ARG A 569 -21.56 18.46 3.62
C ARG A 569 -23.04 18.34 3.23
N SER A 570 -23.96 18.42 4.19
CA SER A 570 -25.40 18.34 3.94
C SER A 570 -25.91 19.44 3.00
N CYS A 571 -25.36 20.64 3.13
CA CYS A 571 -25.66 21.80 2.31
C CYS A 571 -25.25 21.59 0.84
N ILE A 572 -24.01 21.16 0.62
CA ILE A 572 -23.48 20.86 -0.71
C ILE A 572 -24.25 19.69 -1.34
N LEU A 573 -24.58 18.65 -0.55
CA LEU A 573 -25.42 17.55 -1.02
C LEU A 573 -26.82 17.98 -1.44
N ALA A 574 -27.46 18.86 -0.67
CA ALA A 574 -28.77 19.39 -1.04
C ALA A 574 -28.70 20.14 -2.38
N PHE A 575 -27.63 20.92 -2.62
CA PHE A 575 -27.40 21.58 -3.90
C PHE A 575 -27.22 20.58 -5.04
N LEU A 576 -26.33 19.60 -4.86
CA LEU A 576 -26.02 18.58 -5.85
C LEU A 576 -27.28 17.76 -6.21
N ARG A 577 -28.10 17.38 -5.22
CA ARG A 577 -29.39 16.70 -5.44
C ARG A 577 -30.39 17.57 -6.19
N ALA A 578 -30.47 18.87 -5.87
CA ALA A 578 -31.32 19.79 -6.60
C ALA A 578 -30.94 19.86 -8.09
N MET A 579 -29.63 19.94 -8.39
CA MET A 579 -29.14 19.90 -9.77
C MET A 579 -29.48 18.59 -10.48
N ILE A 580 -29.25 17.44 -9.84
CA ILE A 580 -29.54 16.12 -10.42
C ILE A 580 -31.03 15.94 -10.71
N SER A 581 -31.91 16.52 -9.88
CA SER A 581 -33.36 16.47 -10.07
C SER A 581 -33.88 17.33 -11.25
N GLY A 582 -33.01 18.03 -11.97
CA GLY A 582 -33.40 18.93 -13.07
C GLY A 582 -34.02 20.25 -12.60
N ASN A 583 -34.04 20.51 -11.29
CA ASN A 583 -34.44 21.80 -10.75
C ASN A 583 -33.34 22.83 -10.99
N THR A 584 -33.39 23.48 -12.15
CA THR A 584 -32.51 24.59 -12.50
C THR A 584 -32.88 25.81 -11.64
N MET A 585 -32.21 25.95 -10.50
CA MET A 585 -32.30 27.18 -9.72
C MET A 585 -31.72 28.34 -10.53
N GLY A 586 -32.50 29.40 -10.73
CA GLY A 586 -31.96 30.64 -11.31
C GLY A 586 -30.79 31.18 -10.48
N MET A 587 -29.89 31.96 -11.11
CA MET A 587 -28.64 32.42 -10.49
C MET A 587 -28.83 33.12 -9.12
N ASN A 588 -29.92 33.87 -8.95
CA ASN A 588 -30.26 34.50 -7.67
C ASN A 588 -30.60 33.46 -6.59
N HIS A 589 -31.28 32.37 -6.95
CA HIS A 589 -31.58 31.29 -6.02
C HIS A 589 -30.34 30.52 -5.62
N VAL A 590 -29.42 30.23 -6.55
CA VAL A 590 -28.15 29.55 -6.23
C VAL A 590 -27.27 30.40 -5.31
N LYS A 591 -27.15 31.70 -5.61
CA LYS A 591 -26.38 32.63 -4.78
C LYS A 591 -27.01 32.79 -3.40
N ASN A 592 -28.32 32.89 -3.33
CA ASN A 592 -29.06 32.95 -2.06
C ASN A 592 -28.96 31.64 -1.29
N PHE A 593 -28.96 30.49 -1.97
CA PHE A 593 -28.78 29.17 -1.38
C PHE A 593 -27.42 29.07 -0.68
N PHE A 594 -26.32 29.38 -1.38
CA PHE A 594 -24.98 29.34 -0.79
C PHE A 594 -24.70 30.45 0.24
N ASN A 595 -25.46 31.56 0.21
CA ASN A 595 -25.35 32.62 1.21
C ASN A 595 -26.21 32.36 2.46
N ALA A 596 -27.37 31.71 2.29
CA ALA A 596 -28.24 31.31 3.40
C ALA A 596 -27.70 30.09 4.13
N MET A 597 -26.97 29.22 3.43
CA MET A 597 -26.23 28.16 4.05
C MET A 597 -25.03 28.76 4.79
N LEU A 598 -24.98 28.53 6.11
CA LEU A 598 -23.91 28.92 7.03
C LEU A 598 -22.60 28.15 6.73
N LEU A 599 -22.21 28.11 5.45
CA LEU A 599 -21.01 27.46 4.98
C LEU A 599 -19.81 28.21 5.53
N ASP A 600 -18.89 27.46 6.11
CA ASP A 600 -17.59 27.99 6.51
C ASP A 600 -16.76 28.30 5.25
N LYS A 601 -16.98 29.47 4.67
CA LYS A 601 -16.29 29.95 3.47
C LYS A 601 -14.78 30.14 3.70
N SER A 602 -14.30 30.06 4.93
CA SER A 602 -12.85 30.07 5.23
C SER A 602 -12.19 28.71 5.00
N ASP A 603 -12.98 27.63 4.95
CA ASP A 603 -12.51 26.29 4.66
C ASP A 603 -12.19 26.14 3.17
N PRO A 604 -10.92 25.90 2.79
CA PRO A 604 -10.52 25.74 1.39
C PRO A 604 -11.26 24.59 0.67
N GLN A 605 -11.61 23.52 1.39
CA GLN A 605 -12.32 22.38 0.80
C GLN A 605 -13.75 22.77 0.43
N VAL A 606 -14.42 23.54 1.29
CA VAL A 606 -15.77 24.05 1.03
C VAL A 606 -15.77 24.97 -0.19
N GLN A 607 -14.76 25.84 -0.32
CA GLN A 607 -14.61 26.70 -1.50
C GLN A 607 -14.38 25.90 -2.79
N LEU A 608 -13.58 24.85 -2.72
CA LEU A 608 -13.33 23.93 -3.83
C LEU A 608 -14.63 23.24 -4.25
N ASP A 609 -15.37 22.67 -3.30
CA ASP A 609 -16.63 21.97 -3.56
C ASP A 609 -17.70 22.90 -4.14
N ILE A 610 -17.86 24.11 -3.59
CA ILE A 610 -18.79 25.12 -4.12
C ILE A 610 -18.42 25.48 -5.55
N SER A 611 -17.12 25.71 -5.82
CA SER A 611 -16.67 26.12 -7.14
C SER A 611 -16.86 25.00 -8.17
N ALA A 612 -16.63 23.74 -7.80
CA ALA A 612 -16.88 22.58 -8.65
C ALA A 612 -18.38 22.41 -8.92
N ALA A 613 -19.22 22.53 -7.89
CA ALA A 613 -20.66 22.40 -8.02
C ALA A 613 -21.25 23.50 -8.92
N LEU A 614 -20.75 24.73 -8.79
CA LEU A 614 -21.16 25.85 -9.63
C LEU A 614 -20.69 25.70 -11.08
N ALA A 615 -19.47 25.22 -11.32
CA ALA A 615 -19.01 24.93 -12.68
C ALA A 615 -19.93 23.92 -13.38
N ILE A 616 -20.28 22.83 -12.70
CA ILE A 616 -21.23 21.82 -13.20
C ILE A 616 -22.60 22.45 -13.47
N HIS A 617 -23.15 23.19 -12.49
CA HIS A 617 -24.42 23.87 -12.63
C HIS A 617 -24.47 24.74 -13.89
N TYR A 618 -23.47 25.61 -14.07
CA TYR A 618 -23.43 26.55 -15.19
C TYR A 618 -23.28 25.84 -16.53
N LYS A 619 -22.51 24.74 -16.60
CA LYS A 619 -22.51 23.91 -17.80
C LYS A 619 -23.90 23.37 -18.11
N LEU A 620 -24.58 22.79 -17.10
CA LEU A 620 -25.88 22.15 -17.31
C LEU A 620 -26.92 23.13 -17.85
N ILE A 621 -26.91 24.39 -17.41
CA ILE A 621 -27.82 25.43 -17.92
C ILE A 621 -27.33 26.12 -19.21
N GLY A 622 -26.25 25.62 -19.83
CA GLY A 622 -25.72 26.16 -21.09
C GLY A 622 -24.92 27.46 -20.96
N ASN A 623 -24.47 27.83 -19.76
CA ASN A 623 -23.63 29.01 -19.52
C ASN A 623 -22.14 28.63 -19.46
N GLU A 624 -21.55 28.44 -20.64
CA GLU A 624 -20.13 28.05 -20.81
C GLU A 624 -19.16 29.06 -20.16
N GLU A 625 -19.45 30.36 -20.27
CA GLU A 625 -18.57 31.42 -19.76
C GLU A 625 -18.48 31.38 -18.23
N LEU A 626 -19.62 31.29 -17.53
CA LEU A 626 -19.62 31.16 -16.07
C LEU A 626 -19.06 29.83 -15.61
N SER A 627 -19.34 28.74 -16.34
CA SER A 627 -18.70 27.44 -16.07
C SER A 627 -17.18 27.56 -16.11
N ALA A 628 -16.62 28.09 -17.19
CA ALA A 628 -15.18 28.31 -17.35
C ALA A 628 -14.61 29.23 -16.25
N LYS A 629 -15.34 30.28 -15.85
CA LYS A 629 -14.95 31.18 -14.76
C LYS A 629 -14.86 30.47 -13.41
N TRP A 630 -15.80 29.56 -13.11
CA TRP A 630 -15.77 28.78 -11.87
C TRP A 630 -14.72 27.67 -11.91
N LEU A 631 -14.51 27.03 -13.06
CA LEU A 631 -13.39 26.12 -13.27
C LEU A 631 -12.04 26.82 -13.03
N ALA A 632 -11.87 28.05 -13.52
CA ALA A 632 -10.65 28.82 -13.30
C ALA A 632 -10.36 29.11 -11.81
N LYS A 633 -11.39 29.14 -10.95
CA LYS A 633 -11.21 29.31 -9.49
C LYS A 633 -10.73 28.03 -8.80
N LEU A 634 -10.97 26.86 -9.39
CA LEU A 634 -10.46 25.59 -8.89
C LEU A 634 -8.96 25.43 -9.16
N GLY A 635 -8.44 26.18 -10.14
CA GLY A 635 -7.03 26.22 -10.53
C GLY A 635 -6.89 26.41 -12.04
N THR A 636 -5.67 26.72 -12.48
CA THR A 636 -5.38 26.76 -13.92
C THR A 636 -5.49 25.34 -14.47
N ASN A 637 -6.42 25.12 -15.42
CA ASN A 637 -6.64 23.89 -16.20
C ASN A 637 -7.75 22.93 -15.72
N TRP A 638 -8.66 23.33 -14.82
CA TRP A 638 -9.77 22.43 -14.49
C TRP A 638 -10.71 22.20 -15.70
N THR A 639 -10.94 20.94 -16.05
CA THR A 639 -12.06 20.55 -16.94
C THR A 639 -13.31 20.25 -16.14
N LEU A 640 -14.44 20.19 -16.84
CA LEU A 640 -15.72 19.88 -16.21
C LEU A 640 -15.78 18.45 -15.67
N GLU A 641 -15.17 17.49 -16.38
CA GLU A 641 -15.06 16.11 -15.95
C GLU A 641 -14.26 15.99 -14.64
N GLU A 642 -13.28 16.87 -14.44
CA GLU A 642 -12.50 16.91 -13.19
C GLU A 642 -13.34 17.47 -12.04
N ALA A 643 -14.13 18.52 -12.29
CA ALA A 643 -15.11 19.05 -11.32
C ALA A 643 -16.14 17.98 -10.89
N VAL A 644 -16.64 17.19 -11.85
CA VAL A 644 -17.51 16.05 -11.57
C VAL A 644 -16.79 14.97 -10.77
N SER A 645 -15.60 14.56 -11.18
CA SER A 645 -14.83 13.51 -10.50
C SER A 645 -14.46 13.89 -9.06
N HIS A 646 -14.20 15.18 -8.82
CA HIS A 646 -13.97 15.73 -7.49
C HIS A 646 -15.19 15.56 -6.60
N LEU A 647 -16.35 16.07 -7.02
CA LEU A 647 -17.58 15.97 -6.23
C LEU A 647 -18.06 14.53 -6.11
N GLN A 648 -17.91 13.72 -7.15
CA GLN A 648 -18.29 12.31 -7.11
C GLN A 648 -17.49 11.57 -6.06
N ARG A 649 -16.22 11.92 -5.84
CA ARG A 649 -15.38 11.32 -4.79
C ARG A 649 -15.77 11.78 -3.39
N GLU A 650 -15.94 13.10 -3.21
CA GLU A 650 -16.25 13.66 -1.90
C GLU A 650 -17.66 13.26 -1.40
N TYR A 651 -18.60 13.11 -2.34
CA TYR A 651 -20.02 12.91 -2.05
C TYR A 651 -20.57 11.57 -2.56
N GLN A 652 -19.70 10.62 -2.92
CA GLN A 652 -20.08 9.38 -3.60
C GLN A 652 -21.17 8.57 -2.90
N LYS A 653 -21.09 8.48 -1.56
CA LYS A 653 -22.05 7.70 -0.76
C LYS A 653 -23.47 8.27 -0.79
N ASP A 654 -23.59 9.54 -1.17
CA ASP A 654 -24.78 10.35 -0.95
C ASP A 654 -25.46 10.80 -2.26
N LEU A 655 -24.80 10.55 -3.40
CA LEU A 655 -25.23 10.96 -4.73
C LEU A 655 -25.12 9.78 -5.72
N PRO A 656 -26.09 9.62 -6.64
CA PRO A 656 -25.96 8.68 -7.76
C PRO A 656 -24.77 9.08 -8.65
N ASP A 657 -24.29 8.19 -9.51
CA ASP A 657 -23.23 8.52 -10.47
C ASP A 657 -23.74 9.60 -11.45
N PHE A 658 -23.21 10.83 -11.32
CA PHE A 658 -23.61 11.96 -12.16
C PHE A 658 -22.71 12.16 -13.39
N THR A 659 -21.75 11.27 -13.66
CA THR A 659 -21.00 11.28 -14.93
C THR A 659 -21.92 11.12 -16.14
N HIS A 660 -23.01 10.36 -16.00
CA HIS A 660 -24.05 10.20 -17.02
C HIS A 660 -24.82 11.50 -17.33
N ILE A 661 -24.86 12.46 -16.40
CA ILE A 661 -25.58 13.72 -16.61
C ILE A 661 -24.86 14.56 -17.68
N LEU A 662 -23.53 14.56 -17.68
CA LEU A 662 -22.73 15.28 -18.68
C LEU A 662 -22.86 14.68 -20.08
N SER A 663 -22.88 13.35 -20.19
CA SER A 663 -22.94 12.66 -21.48
C SER A 663 -24.34 12.65 -22.10
N SER A 664 -25.38 12.78 -21.29
CA SER A 664 -26.76 12.71 -21.78
C SER A 664 -27.16 13.90 -22.67
N GLY A 665 -26.51 15.07 -22.56
CA GLY A 665 -26.82 16.28 -23.36
C GLY A 665 -28.29 16.75 -23.30
N ALA A 666 -29.14 16.09 -22.50
CA ALA A 666 -30.59 16.06 -22.71
C ALA A 666 -31.37 17.04 -21.83
N VAL A 667 -30.71 17.74 -20.89
CA VAL A 667 -31.46 18.34 -19.77
C VAL A 667 -31.99 19.76 -20.04
N VAL A 668 -31.55 20.52 -21.05
CA VAL A 668 -31.96 21.95 -21.18
C VAL A 668 -32.50 22.39 -22.54
N ALA A 669 -32.76 21.48 -23.48
CA ALA A 669 -33.44 21.88 -24.73
C ALA A 669 -34.94 22.18 -24.56
N ASN A 670 -35.60 21.73 -23.49
CA ASN A 670 -37.07 21.76 -23.36
C ASN A 670 -37.69 22.97 -22.64
N GLN A 671 -36.91 24.01 -22.30
CA GLN A 671 -37.46 25.22 -21.64
C GLN A 671 -37.35 26.53 -22.44
N LYS A 672 -36.87 26.49 -23.70
CA LYS A 672 -36.94 27.66 -24.60
C LYS A 672 -38.27 27.81 -25.37
N ARG A 673 -39.33 27.13 -24.91
CA ARG A 673 -40.71 27.31 -25.41
C ARG A 673 -41.66 27.58 -24.25
N SER A 674 -41.64 28.80 -23.73
CA SER A 674 -42.79 29.48 -23.11
C SER A 674 -42.51 30.97 -23.06
#